data_AF-A0A368FY97-F1
#
_entry.id   AF-A0A368FY97-F1
#
_cell.length_a   1.000
_cell.length_b   1.000
_cell.length_c   1.000
_cell.angle_alpha   90.00
_cell.angle_beta   90.00
_cell.angle_gamma   90.00
#
_symmetry.space_group_name_H-M   'P 1'
#
loop_
_entity.id
_entity.type
_entity.pdbx_description
1 polymer ?
#
loop_
_entity_poly.entity_id
_entity_poly.type
_entity_poly.pdbx_seq_one_letter_code
_entity_poly.pdbx_strand_id
1 'polypeptide(L)'
;MSLFHNVELLPGVIRHSELSSSWSWSKFITNMNKMDDKDKAAEEAEWSKEAGDKGEFLDDGRMWPYVVPVDAFGEHIFGEYTDKLKEGVVVEYLMRDYDDLMENNVKCMWLAKIVKIAGYRLLLRWVGADEEGDDRYDFWVNIGSRILHSVGYGGTMQTSRLTYTYIPPKFIADRWTAEGEDSVAKHIQSTMIPLQHVRTLRRQFEQDRKRIITEPVFKVNDRVELLDYNNSTRVRPARVKKVVGRRICVHVRQDDFDGEVDEDDRQFGDDSEFWVDQSSFYLFHVGWACYNNYGLGSSKEYRRHAQKIADALASGEDPPYASCDVSPQKIRSWSVNKVNDRVELLDYNNSTRVRPARVKKVVERRICVHVRQDDFDGEVDEDDRQFGDDSEFWVDQSSFYLFHVGWACYNNYGLGSSKEYRRHAQKIADALASGEDPPYASCDVSPQKIRSWSVNKDAPFEWKKGMRFELMDPLAQMFNELRVATVLEVLKGGYLRVGMDGPDVESECIPLHCTSSFMFPVGYAQKYNIRLGGPNDTEEFNWEDYLQQAGAEAAPESLFRPVPDKNYMDHFQIGAKLEASDMCENHLICPATVAAHKGRLLQIHFDGWEDSYDQLFDVHSSDIFPLGWCEMHGYKLEPPKAEEEQPAKKKKKK
;
A
#
# COMPACT_ATOMS: atom_id res chain seq x y z
N MET A 1 27.25 11.71 45.92
CA MET A 1 28.01 10.68 46.67
C MET A 1 27.12 9.44 46.72
N SER A 2 27.41 8.28 46.15
CA SER A 2 28.62 7.62 45.65
C SER A 2 28.13 6.59 44.63
N LEU A 3 28.55 6.66 43.36
CA LEU A 3 28.39 5.57 42.36
C LEU A 3 29.41 5.67 41.19
N PHE A 4 30.38 6.58 41.27
CA PHE A 4 31.37 6.83 40.20
C PHE A 4 32.75 6.21 40.47
N HIS A 5 32.84 5.16 41.28
CA HIS A 5 34.11 4.48 41.52
C HIS A 5 33.95 3.00 41.15
N ASN A 6 34.69 2.60 40.13
CA ASN A 6 34.89 1.23 39.62
C ASN A 6 33.99 0.83 38.43
N VAL A 7 34.39 1.25 37.23
CA VAL A 7 34.23 0.42 36.02
C VAL A 7 35.59 0.38 35.33
N GLU A 8 36.38 -0.66 35.62
CA GLU A 8 37.57 -0.97 34.83
C GLU A 8 37.12 -1.42 33.43
N LEU A 9 37.60 -0.72 32.40
CA LEU A 9 37.34 -1.01 31.00
C LEU A 9 38.07 -2.29 30.59
N LEU A 10 37.33 -3.39 30.38
CA LEU A 10 37.90 -4.60 29.76
C LEU A 10 37.88 -4.49 28.22
N PRO A 11 38.95 -4.94 27.51
CA PRO A 11 39.03 -4.87 26.07
C PRO A 11 38.30 -6.05 25.42
N GLY A 12 37.29 -5.74 24.60
CA GLY A 12 36.63 -6.73 23.74
C GLY A 12 35.13 -6.49 23.61
N VAL A 13 34.73 -5.52 22.79
CA VAL A 13 33.34 -5.38 22.34
C VAL A 13 33.29 -5.65 20.84
N ILE A 14 32.47 -6.62 20.47
CA ILE A 14 32.17 -7.02 19.09
C ILE A 14 31.45 -5.84 18.39
N ARG A 15 31.82 -5.56 17.14
CA ARG A 15 31.31 -4.40 16.39
C ARG A 15 29.84 -4.61 15.99
N HIS A 16 29.04 -3.55 16.10
CA HIS A 16 27.63 -3.47 15.75
C HIS A 16 27.28 -3.74 14.26
N SER A 17 28.29 -4.01 13.42
CA SER A 17 28.15 -4.32 11.98
C SER A 17 27.65 -5.74 11.68
N GLU A 18 27.55 -6.62 12.69
CA GLU A 18 27.30 -8.07 12.47
C GLU A 18 25.89 -8.56 12.85
N LEU A 19 24.94 -7.67 13.17
CA LEU A 19 23.58 -8.04 13.58
C LEU A 19 22.46 -7.82 12.52
N SER A 20 22.78 -7.56 11.24
CA SER A 20 21.77 -7.64 10.16
C SER A 20 22.13 -8.74 9.16
N SER A 21 21.60 -9.95 9.37
CA SER A 21 21.78 -11.10 8.48
C SER A 21 20.77 -11.20 7.34
N SER A 22 19.96 -10.18 7.10
CA SER A 22 19.27 -9.97 5.82
C SER A 22 20.00 -8.88 5.03
N TRP A 23 20.02 -8.99 3.69
CA TRP A 23 20.51 -7.91 2.84
C TRP A 23 19.76 -6.62 3.21
N SER A 24 20.44 -5.71 3.89
CA SER A 24 19.86 -4.48 4.41
C SER A 24 20.27 -3.31 3.53
N TRP A 25 19.40 -2.31 3.37
CA TRP A 25 19.77 -1.03 2.76
C TRP A 25 21.04 -0.44 3.39
N SER A 26 21.32 -0.73 4.65
CA SER A 26 22.59 -0.35 5.28
C SER A 26 23.79 -0.96 4.56
N LYS A 27 23.71 -2.21 4.06
CA LYS A 27 24.77 -2.87 3.28
C LYS A 27 24.84 -2.34 1.84
N PHE A 28 23.70 -2.03 1.22
CA PHE A 28 23.64 -1.34 -0.07
C PHE A 28 24.24 0.06 0.01
N ILE A 29 23.76 0.91 0.93
CA ILE A 29 24.27 2.25 1.23
C ILE A 29 25.74 2.21 1.68
N THR A 30 26.15 1.24 2.51
CA THR A 30 27.55 1.08 2.93
C THR A 30 28.46 0.63 1.79
N ASN A 31 27.99 -0.23 0.88
CA ASN A 31 28.75 -0.62 -0.32
C ASN A 31 28.84 0.54 -1.32
N MET A 32 27.78 1.35 -1.48
CA MET A 32 27.81 2.56 -2.31
C MET A 32 28.70 3.67 -1.71
N ASN A 33 28.74 3.81 -0.39
CA ASN A 33 29.68 4.71 0.29
C ASN A 33 31.14 4.24 0.17
N LYS A 34 31.37 2.98 -0.24
CA LYS A 34 32.69 2.39 -0.48
C LYS A 34 33.11 2.35 -1.95
N MET A 35 32.21 2.64 -2.88
CA MET A 35 32.55 2.83 -4.30
C MET A 35 33.40 4.08 -4.44
N ASP A 36 34.50 3.98 -5.18
CA ASP A 36 35.35 5.13 -5.42
C ASP A 36 34.64 6.12 -6.37
N ASP A 37 35.11 7.38 -6.40
CA ASP A 37 34.47 8.42 -7.21
C ASP A 37 34.54 8.14 -8.73
N LYS A 38 35.37 7.20 -9.20
CA LYS A 38 35.39 6.74 -10.60
C LYS A 38 34.34 5.68 -10.88
N ASP A 39 34.09 4.78 -9.94
CA ASP A 39 33.04 3.76 -10.03
C ASP A 39 31.66 4.41 -10.01
N LYS A 40 31.46 5.42 -9.15
CA LYS A 40 30.23 6.25 -9.16
C LYS A 40 30.04 7.01 -10.47
N ALA A 41 31.10 7.64 -10.99
CA ALA A 41 31.04 8.34 -12.27
C ALA A 41 30.81 7.41 -13.47
N ALA A 42 31.24 6.13 -13.37
CA ALA A 42 31.00 5.13 -14.40
C ALA A 42 29.54 4.66 -14.40
N GLU A 43 28.96 4.41 -13.22
CA GLU A 43 27.55 4.04 -13.04
C GLU A 43 26.61 5.20 -13.39
N GLU A 44 26.96 6.45 -13.01
CA GLU A 44 26.25 7.68 -13.44
C GLU A 44 26.30 7.87 -14.96
N ALA A 45 27.42 7.54 -15.61
CA ALA A 45 27.56 7.63 -17.06
C ALA A 45 26.84 6.49 -17.82
N GLU A 46 26.57 5.37 -17.17
CA GLU A 46 25.80 4.24 -17.70
C GLU A 46 24.30 4.54 -17.58
N TRP A 47 23.84 4.99 -16.41
CA TRP A 47 22.47 5.48 -16.20
C TRP A 47 22.13 6.68 -17.09
N SER A 48 23.09 7.59 -17.33
CA SER A 48 22.91 8.71 -18.26
C SER A 48 22.82 8.28 -19.73
N LYS A 49 23.36 7.11 -20.10
CA LYS A 49 23.23 6.56 -21.46
C LYS A 49 21.92 5.81 -21.66
N GLU A 50 21.38 5.19 -20.62
CA GLU A 50 20.09 4.49 -20.65
C GLU A 50 18.90 5.44 -20.49
N ALA A 51 19.06 6.54 -19.74
CA ALA A 51 18.01 7.55 -19.52
C ALA A 51 17.69 8.46 -20.72
N GLY A 52 18.26 8.20 -21.91
CA GLY A 52 17.86 8.83 -23.17
C GLY A 52 17.73 10.36 -23.12
N ASP A 53 18.86 11.07 -23.05
CA ASP A 53 19.03 12.49 -23.41
C ASP A 53 17.86 13.45 -23.06
N LYS A 54 17.24 13.32 -21.88
CA LYS A 54 16.34 14.34 -21.27
C LYS A 54 16.37 14.29 -19.75
N GLY A 55 17.40 14.89 -19.17
CA GLY A 55 17.44 15.24 -17.75
C GLY A 55 18.74 15.94 -17.42
N GLU A 56 18.73 17.27 -17.38
CA GLU A 56 19.85 18.05 -16.83
C GLU A 56 20.04 17.64 -15.36
N PHE A 57 21.10 16.89 -15.08
CA PHE A 57 21.56 16.67 -13.72
C PHE A 57 21.96 18.05 -13.14
N LEU A 58 21.34 18.43 -12.03
CA LEU A 58 21.54 19.72 -11.40
C LEU A 58 22.97 19.82 -10.82
N ASP A 59 23.73 20.77 -11.35
CA ASP A 59 25.15 21.06 -11.05
C ASP A 59 25.36 21.74 -9.66
N ASP A 60 24.47 21.52 -8.69
CA ASP A 60 24.47 22.24 -7.40
C ASP A 60 25.11 21.50 -6.22
N GLY A 61 25.82 20.39 -6.48
CA GLY A 61 26.61 19.68 -5.48
C GLY A 61 25.82 18.76 -4.54
N ARG A 62 24.59 18.36 -4.90
CA ARG A 62 23.83 17.31 -4.18
C ARG A 62 24.09 15.94 -4.82
N MET A 63 24.63 14.98 -4.05
CA MET A 63 25.03 13.63 -4.52
C MET A 63 23.95 12.54 -4.25
N TRP A 64 23.66 11.72 -5.28
CA TRP A 64 22.94 10.40 -5.35
C TRP A 64 21.43 10.36 -4.97
N PRO A 65 20.57 9.55 -5.67
CA PRO A 65 19.20 9.94 -6.01
C PRO A 65 18.26 9.93 -4.80
N TYR A 66 17.35 10.89 -4.84
CA TYR A 66 16.48 11.25 -3.73
C TYR A 66 15.64 10.05 -3.26
N VAL A 67 15.20 10.05 -2.01
CA VAL A 67 14.23 9.06 -1.54
C VAL A 67 12.87 9.73 -1.58
N VAL A 68 11.85 9.04 -2.07
CA VAL A 68 10.50 9.61 -2.06
C VAL A 68 10.11 9.92 -0.60
N PRO A 69 9.81 11.18 -0.26
CA PRO A 69 9.52 11.56 1.12
C PRO A 69 8.20 10.92 1.56
N VAL A 70 8.08 10.70 2.86
CA VAL A 70 6.90 10.04 3.44
C VAL A 70 5.60 10.82 3.14
N ASP A 71 5.68 12.14 3.02
CA ASP A 71 4.55 13.03 2.68
C ASP A 71 3.96 12.80 1.28
N ALA A 72 4.69 12.11 0.40
CA ALA A 72 4.21 11.79 -0.93
C ALA A 72 3.06 10.76 -0.90
N PHE A 73 2.97 9.95 0.16
CA PHE A 73 2.11 8.77 0.24
C PHE A 73 0.84 9.06 1.04
N GLY A 74 -0.35 8.95 0.44
CA GLY A 74 -1.61 9.45 1.02
C GLY A 74 -2.03 8.89 2.39
N GLU A 75 -1.61 7.66 2.75
CA GLU A 75 -1.88 7.03 4.05
C GLU A 75 -0.57 6.65 4.78
N HIS A 76 0.28 7.63 5.08
CA HIS A 76 1.48 7.39 5.89
C HIS A 76 1.23 7.57 7.40
N ILE A 77 1.87 6.71 8.20
CA ILE A 77 1.63 6.61 9.65
C ILE A 77 2.12 7.81 10.47
N PHE A 78 2.82 8.74 9.83
CA PHE A 78 3.36 9.95 10.45
C PHE A 78 2.80 11.26 9.86
N GLY A 79 1.63 11.23 9.22
CA GLY A 79 0.94 12.39 8.62
C GLY A 79 0.97 13.65 9.49
N GLU A 80 0.71 13.49 10.78
CA GLU A 80 0.63 14.61 11.72
C GLU A 80 1.98 15.14 12.23
N TYR A 81 3.11 14.55 11.80
CA TYR A 81 4.45 14.82 12.35
C TYR A 81 5.50 15.19 11.32
N THR A 82 5.25 14.98 10.03
CA THR A 82 6.24 15.21 8.97
C THR A 82 6.68 16.67 8.87
N ASP A 83 5.78 17.63 9.13
CA ASP A 83 6.09 19.06 9.26
C ASP A 83 7.10 19.38 10.39
N LYS A 84 7.24 18.47 11.37
CA LYS A 84 8.08 18.64 12.56
C LYS A 84 9.34 17.79 12.54
N LEU A 85 9.37 16.73 11.74
CA LEU A 85 10.51 15.84 11.57
C LEU A 85 11.43 16.41 10.48
N LYS A 86 12.49 17.12 10.90
CA LYS A 86 13.44 17.75 9.98
C LYS A 86 14.87 17.66 10.50
N GLU A 87 15.82 17.97 9.62
CA GLU A 87 17.22 18.08 9.99
C GLU A 87 17.42 19.07 11.14
N GLY A 88 18.31 18.69 12.05
CA GLY A 88 18.61 19.42 13.27
C GLY A 88 17.70 19.16 14.46
N VAL A 89 16.64 18.37 14.31
CA VAL A 89 15.88 17.85 15.46
C VAL A 89 16.78 16.95 16.31
N VAL A 90 16.76 17.16 17.62
CA VAL A 90 17.53 16.39 18.60
C VAL A 90 16.64 15.32 19.22
N VAL A 91 17.17 14.11 19.30
CA VAL A 91 16.51 12.93 19.86
C VAL A 91 17.35 12.34 20.98
N GLU A 92 16.68 11.67 21.89
CA GLU A 92 17.27 10.81 22.89
C GLU A 92 17.41 9.40 22.32
N TYR A 93 18.61 8.81 22.42
CA TYR A 93 18.92 7.49 21.89
C TYR A 93 19.33 6.54 23.03
N LEU A 94 18.70 5.38 23.11
CA LEU A 94 18.99 4.33 24.07
C LEU A 94 20.22 3.52 23.63
N MET A 95 21.32 3.66 24.38
CA MET A 95 22.63 3.06 24.11
C MET A 95 22.69 1.60 24.59
N ARG A 96 22.09 0.69 23.81
CA ARG A 96 22.04 -0.75 24.15
C ARG A 96 23.41 -1.41 24.30
N ASP A 97 24.44 -0.88 23.66
CA ASP A 97 25.82 -1.39 23.76
C ASP A 97 26.40 -1.34 25.18
N TYR A 98 25.80 -0.53 26.05
CA TYR A 98 26.20 -0.40 27.45
C TYR A 98 25.37 -1.29 28.38
N ASP A 99 24.33 -2.00 27.89
CA ASP A 99 23.46 -2.80 28.75
C ASP A 99 24.24 -3.88 29.51
N ASP A 100 25.28 -4.48 28.90
CA ASP A 100 26.13 -5.50 29.54
C ASP A 100 27.18 -4.92 30.49
N LEU A 101 27.42 -3.60 30.41
CA LEU A 101 28.43 -2.89 31.21
C LEU A 101 27.84 -2.28 32.49
N MET A 102 26.52 -2.18 32.57
CA MET A 102 25.81 -1.47 33.62
C MET A 102 25.03 -2.43 34.51
N GLU A 103 24.62 -1.95 35.68
CA GLU A 103 23.68 -2.71 36.51
C GLU A 103 22.36 -2.95 35.73
N ASN A 104 21.72 -4.10 35.94
CA ASN A 104 20.51 -4.51 35.21
C ASN A 104 19.34 -3.50 35.25
N ASN A 105 19.33 -2.62 36.25
CA ASN A 105 18.34 -1.57 36.47
C ASN A 105 18.78 -0.21 35.92
N VAL A 106 19.92 -0.10 35.24
CA VAL A 106 20.43 1.14 34.66
C VAL A 106 20.40 1.07 33.14
N LYS A 107 19.86 2.12 32.52
CA LYS A 107 19.78 2.26 31.07
C LYS A 107 20.53 3.49 30.61
N CYS A 108 21.44 3.31 29.66
CA CYS A 108 22.28 4.37 29.14
C CYS A 108 21.62 5.07 27.95
N MET A 109 21.69 6.39 27.93
CA MET A 109 21.18 7.19 26.84
C MET A 109 22.21 8.21 26.39
N TRP A 110 22.15 8.59 25.12
CA TRP A 110 22.83 9.78 24.64
C TRP A 110 21.96 10.55 23.67
N LEU A 111 22.42 11.73 23.28
CA LEU A 111 21.71 12.63 22.41
C LEU A 111 22.27 12.52 21.00
N ALA A 112 21.37 12.54 20.03
CA ALA A 112 21.71 12.57 18.63
C ALA A 112 20.90 13.62 17.88
N LYS A 113 21.48 14.21 16.85
CA LYS A 113 20.87 15.18 15.95
C LYS A 113 20.56 14.50 14.62
N ILE A 114 19.37 14.73 14.07
CA ILE A 114 19.01 14.28 12.73
C ILE A 114 19.81 15.09 11.71
N VAL A 115 20.63 14.40 10.92
CA VAL A 115 21.46 14.95 9.84
C VAL A 115 20.78 14.83 8.49
N LYS A 116 20.09 13.71 8.24
CA LYS A 116 19.38 13.44 6.98
C LYS A 116 18.14 12.59 7.23
N ILE A 117 17.13 12.72 6.37
CA ILE A 117 15.91 11.93 6.40
C ILE A 117 15.75 11.24 5.05
N ALA A 118 15.45 9.95 5.06
CA ALA A 118 15.26 9.11 3.88
C ALA A 118 14.07 8.16 4.12
N GLY A 119 12.89 8.56 3.67
CA GLY A 119 11.65 7.87 4.02
C GLY A 119 11.49 7.83 5.54
N TYR A 120 11.39 6.63 6.09
CA TYR A 120 11.34 6.39 7.53
C TYR A 120 12.72 6.25 8.21
N ARG A 121 13.82 6.30 7.46
CA ARG A 121 15.18 6.25 8.03
C ARG A 121 15.71 7.64 8.32
N LEU A 122 16.40 7.77 9.46
CA LEU A 122 17.05 8.97 9.95
C LEU A 122 18.55 8.71 10.04
N LEU A 123 19.37 9.56 9.43
CA LEU A 123 20.80 9.59 9.67
C LEU A 123 21.04 10.45 10.91
N LEU A 124 21.67 9.88 11.91
CA LEU A 124 21.90 10.52 13.19
C LEU A 124 23.39 10.79 13.42
N ARG A 125 23.69 11.96 13.97
CA ARG A 125 25.00 12.33 14.50
C ARG A 125 24.93 12.52 16.00
N TRP A 126 25.90 11.99 16.73
CA TRP A 126 25.98 12.18 18.18
C TRP A 126 26.20 13.66 18.53
N VAL A 127 25.49 14.15 19.55
CA VAL A 127 25.77 15.47 20.11
C VAL A 127 27.15 15.42 20.79
N GLY A 128 28.05 16.34 20.43
CA GLY A 128 29.46 16.35 20.83
C GLY A 128 30.42 15.76 19.79
N ALA A 129 29.91 15.24 18.67
CA ALA A 129 30.69 14.76 17.53
C ALA A 129 30.82 15.88 16.48
N ASP A 130 31.47 16.98 16.88
CA ASP A 130 31.50 18.24 16.12
C ASP A 130 32.83 18.48 15.36
N GLU A 131 33.77 17.54 15.42
CA GLU A 131 35.08 17.64 14.76
C GLU A 131 35.05 17.14 13.31
N GLU A 132 36.00 17.62 12.50
CA GLU A 132 36.18 17.14 11.13
C GLU A 132 36.46 15.62 11.11
N GLY A 133 35.73 14.89 10.28
CA GLY A 133 35.82 13.44 10.16
C GLY A 133 34.99 12.66 11.20
N ASP A 134 34.30 13.31 12.14
CA ASP A 134 33.39 12.62 13.08
C ASP A 134 32.12 12.08 12.40
N ASP A 135 31.80 12.56 11.19
CA ASP A 135 30.73 12.06 10.33
C ASP A 135 30.86 10.56 10.00
N ARG A 136 32.08 10.00 10.10
CA ARG A 136 32.31 8.54 10.04
C ARG A 136 31.59 7.73 11.13
N TYR A 137 31.14 8.38 12.20
CA TYR A 137 30.36 7.80 13.28
C TYR A 137 28.86 8.07 13.16
N ASP A 138 28.42 8.76 12.10
CA ASP A 138 27.00 8.90 11.80
C ASP A 138 26.38 7.53 11.50
N PHE A 139 25.12 7.35 11.88
CA PHE A 139 24.47 6.05 11.77
C PHE A 139 22.99 6.18 11.41
N TRP A 140 22.50 5.23 10.62
CA TRP A 140 21.10 5.19 10.21
C TRP A 140 20.25 4.44 11.23
N VAL A 141 19.09 4.99 11.53
CA VAL A 141 18.06 4.37 12.37
C VAL A 141 16.69 4.58 11.78
N ASN A 142 15.81 3.59 11.90
CA ASN A 142 14.41 3.75 11.53
C ASN A 142 13.68 4.56 12.61
N ILE A 143 12.86 5.54 12.23
CA ILE A 143 12.07 6.35 13.17
C ILE A 143 11.12 5.49 14.03
N GLY A 144 10.70 4.34 13.51
CA GLY A 144 9.91 3.36 14.25
C GLY A 144 10.66 2.60 15.34
N SER A 145 11.98 2.79 15.47
CA SER A 145 12.80 2.06 16.44
C SER A 145 12.50 2.45 17.89
N ARG A 146 12.42 1.44 18.77
CA ARG A 146 12.20 1.61 20.22
C ARG A 146 13.38 2.22 20.98
N ILE A 147 14.48 2.51 20.28
CA ILE A 147 15.67 3.14 20.87
C ILE A 147 15.63 4.66 20.76
N LEU A 148 14.71 5.22 19.97
CA LEU A 148 14.56 6.66 19.79
C LEU A 148 13.49 7.21 20.71
N HIS A 149 13.75 8.38 21.28
CA HIS A 149 12.83 9.04 22.20
C HIS A 149 12.88 10.57 22.03
N SER A 150 11.81 11.24 22.46
CA SER A 150 11.83 12.69 22.64
C SER A 150 12.77 13.08 23.78
N VAL A 151 13.48 14.20 23.66
CA VAL A 151 14.26 14.77 24.75
C VAL A 151 13.36 15.01 25.98
N GLY A 152 13.81 14.53 27.14
CA GLY A 152 13.08 14.44 28.40
C GLY A 152 12.58 13.04 28.76
N TYR A 153 12.62 12.07 27.85
CA TYR A 153 12.09 10.73 28.08
C TYR A 153 12.78 10.01 29.25
N GLY A 154 14.12 9.95 29.23
CA GLY A 154 14.90 9.30 30.29
C GLY A 154 14.61 9.89 31.67
N GLY A 155 14.37 11.20 31.75
CA GLY A 155 13.96 11.88 32.98
C GLY A 155 12.55 11.50 33.44
N THR A 156 11.59 11.38 32.50
CA THR A 156 10.21 10.97 32.82
C THR A 156 10.05 9.49 33.18
N MET A 157 10.94 8.63 32.67
CA MET A 157 10.87 7.18 32.90
C MET A 157 11.64 6.72 34.14
N GLN A 158 12.28 7.63 34.88
CA GLN A 158 12.95 7.31 36.14
C GLN A 158 11.95 6.68 37.12
N THR A 159 12.32 5.55 37.74
CA THR A 159 11.54 4.91 38.81
C THR A 159 12.47 4.42 39.92
N SER A 160 11.91 4.01 41.06
CA SER A 160 12.70 3.35 42.11
C SER A 160 13.32 2.01 41.68
N ARG A 161 12.94 1.46 40.53
CA ARG A 161 13.40 0.17 40.01
C ARG A 161 14.18 0.26 38.69
N LEU A 162 14.21 1.42 38.05
CA LEU A 162 14.83 1.62 36.74
C LEU A 162 15.36 3.05 36.65
N THR A 163 16.66 3.18 36.36
CA THR A 163 17.37 4.45 36.27
C THR A 163 17.84 4.66 34.83
N TYR A 164 17.55 5.84 34.26
CA TYR A 164 18.16 6.26 33.00
C TYR A 164 19.32 7.21 33.28
N THR A 165 20.45 7.00 32.61
CA THR A 165 21.64 7.83 32.78
C THR A 165 22.21 8.25 31.43
N TYR A 166 22.76 9.46 31.36
CA TYR A 166 23.34 9.98 30.13
C TYR A 166 24.82 9.66 30.06
N ILE A 167 25.22 8.91 29.04
CA ILE A 167 26.61 8.51 28.80
C ILE A 167 26.95 8.75 27.33
N PRO A 168 27.97 9.57 27.01
CA PRO A 168 28.41 9.77 25.64
C PRO A 168 29.01 8.50 25.04
N PRO A 169 28.95 8.34 23.70
CA PRO A 169 29.69 7.31 22.99
C PRO A 169 31.17 7.32 23.37
N LYS A 170 31.78 6.14 23.40
CA LYS A 170 33.16 5.95 23.87
C LYS A 170 34.17 6.93 23.25
N PHE A 171 34.11 7.19 21.95
CA PHE A 171 35.08 8.09 21.31
C PHE A 171 34.96 9.54 21.80
N ILE A 172 33.75 10.00 22.11
CA ILE A 172 33.48 11.32 22.71
C ILE A 172 33.94 11.29 24.18
N ALA A 173 33.61 10.22 24.92
CA ALA A 173 34.01 10.07 26.31
C ALA A 173 35.54 10.06 26.48
N ASP A 174 36.27 9.34 25.62
CA ASP A 174 37.72 9.26 25.62
C ASP A 174 38.34 10.63 25.30
N ARG A 175 37.78 11.36 24.32
CA ARG A 175 38.19 12.73 23.96
C ARG A 175 38.02 13.68 25.14
N TRP A 176 36.86 13.68 25.77
CA TRP A 176 36.59 14.53 26.94
C TRP A 176 37.50 14.16 28.10
N THR A 177 37.65 12.87 28.43
CA THR A 177 38.52 12.40 29.52
C THR A 177 39.95 12.90 29.37
N ALA A 178 40.47 13.01 28.15
CA ALA A 178 41.81 13.55 27.88
C ALA A 178 41.99 15.02 28.33
N GLU A 179 40.91 15.78 28.54
CA GLU A 179 40.93 17.16 29.04
C GLU A 179 41.01 17.25 30.58
N GLY A 180 40.85 16.13 31.31
CA GLY A 180 41.00 16.03 32.76
C GLY A 180 39.91 15.20 33.46
N GLU A 181 40.13 14.78 34.71
CA GLU A 181 39.26 13.82 35.44
C GLU A 181 37.79 14.28 35.60
N ASP A 182 37.53 15.58 35.77
CA ASP A 182 36.18 16.15 35.94
C ASP A 182 35.54 16.67 34.64
N SER A 183 36.25 16.59 33.52
CA SER A 183 35.85 17.21 32.24
C SER A 183 34.58 16.59 31.66
N VAL A 184 34.44 15.26 31.72
CA VAL A 184 33.29 14.51 31.18
C VAL A 184 31.99 14.98 31.82
N ALA A 185 31.96 15.11 33.15
CA ALA A 185 30.78 15.59 33.87
C ALA A 185 30.41 17.02 33.49
N LYS A 186 31.42 17.90 33.30
CA LYS A 186 31.21 19.29 32.84
C LYS A 186 30.66 19.34 31.42
N HIS A 187 31.21 18.53 30.51
CA HIS A 187 30.74 18.44 29.13
C HIS A 187 29.31 17.93 29.05
N ILE A 188 28.98 16.85 29.78
CA ILE A 188 27.59 16.36 29.90
C ILE A 188 26.68 17.47 30.41
N GLN A 189 27.04 18.14 31.52
CA GLN A 189 26.22 19.20 32.09
C GLN A 189 26.02 20.37 31.11
N SER A 190 27.08 20.80 30.43
CA SER A 190 27.01 21.86 29.43
C SER A 190 26.18 21.48 28.20
N THR A 191 26.21 20.20 27.81
CA THR A 191 25.40 19.65 26.72
C THR A 191 23.93 19.59 27.11
N MET A 192 23.62 19.31 28.38
CA MET A 192 22.25 19.17 28.86
C MET A 192 21.52 20.50 29.13
N ILE A 193 22.23 21.55 29.56
CA ILE A 193 21.63 22.87 29.91
C ILE A 193 20.81 23.51 28.76
N PRO A 194 21.26 23.50 27.49
CA PRO A 194 20.52 24.09 26.37
C PRO A 194 19.29 23.27 25.92
N LEU A 195 19.17 22.02 26.37
CA LEU A 195 18.15 21.08 25.85
C LEU A 195 16.71 21.44 26.23
N GLN A 196 16.51 22.34 27.18
CA GLN A 196 15.19 22.90 27.48
C GLN A 196 14.58 23.68 26.30
N HIS A 197 15.38 24.06 25.30
CA HIS A 197 14.95 24.83 24.13
C HIS A 197 15.22 24.14 22.78
N VAL A 198 15.71 22.89 22.77
CA VAL A 198 15.94 22.18 21.51
C VAL A 198 14.64 21.71 20.89
N ARG A 199 14.61 21.71 19.56
CA ARG A 199 13.53 21.05 18.82
C ARG A 199 13.72 19.54 18.93
N THR A 200 12.72 18.86 19.47
CA THR A 200 12.70 17.40 19.65
C THR A 200 11.36 16.80 19.21
N LEU A 201 11.25 15.47 19.25
CA LEU A 201 10.01 14.74 18.97
C LEU A 201 8.91 15.12 19.99
N ARG A 202 7.63 15.03 19.61
CA ARG A 202 6.52 15.34 20.52
C ARG A 202 6.50 14.38 21.72
N ARG A 203 6.00 14.83 22.87
CA ARG A 203 5.88 14.00 24.09
C ARG A 203 5.03 12.73 23.90
N GLN A 204 4.00 12.79 23.04
CA GLN A 204 3.14 11.63 22.74
C GLN A 204 3.75 10.65 21.73
N PHE A 205 4.92 10.96 21.15
CA PHE A 205 5.56 10.14 20.12
C PHE A 205 5.67 8.66 20.51
N GLU A 206 5.98 8.37 21.77
CA GLU A 206 6.06 7.00 22.30
C GLU A 206 4.72 6.26 22.25
N GLN A 207 3.64 6.92 22.66
CA GLN A 207 2.30 6.35 22.69
C GLN A 207 1.79 6.15 21.27
N ASP A 208 2.03 7.13 20.40
CA ASP A 208 1.63 7.09 18.99
C ASP A 208 2.41 6.01 18.23
N ARG A 209 3.74 5.94 18.41
CA ARG A 209 4.57 4.85 17.88
C ARG A 209 4.11 3.49 18.38
N LYS A 210 3.79 3.36 19.67
CA LYS A 210 3.31 2.09 20.25
C LYS A 210 1.96 1.68 19.67
N ARG A 211 1.00 2.61 19.59
CA ARG A 211 -0.32 2.40 19.01
C ARG A 211 -0.24 1.96 17.55
N ILE A 212 0.66 2.58 16.77
CA ILE A 212 0.69 2.43 15.31
C ILE A 212 1.64 1.32 14.83
N ILE A 213 2.77 1.08 15.50
CA ILE A 213 3.77 0.07 15.11
C ILE A 213 3.60 -1.25 15.87
N THR A 214 3.18 -1.22 17.14
CA THR A 214 3.28 -2.39 18.03
C THR A 214 1.95 -2.97 18.50
N GLU A 215 0.83 -2.33 18.20
CA GLU A 215 -0.50 -2.90 18.41
C GLU A 215 -1.10 -3.23 17.04
N PRO A 216 -0.56 -4.25 16.35
CA PRO A 216 -1.16 -4.69 15.11
C PRO A 216 -2.58 -5.17 15.40
N VAL A 217 -3.48 -4.85 14.48
CA VAL A 217 -4.87 -5.30 14.53
C VAL A 217 -4.94 -6.83 14.64
N PHE A 218 -3.98 -7.51 14.00
CA PHE A 218 -3.83 -8.96 13.95
C PHE A 218 -2.58 -9.43 14.73
N LYS A 219 -2.61 -10.64 15.27
CA LYS A 219 -1.47 -11.29 15.96
C LYS A 219 -1.02 -12.54 15.21
N VAL A 220 0.24 -12.95 15.38
CA VAL A 220 0.68 -14.26 14.86
C VAL A 220 -0.20 -15.37 15.44
N ASN A 221 -0.55 -16.32 14.59
CA ASN A 221 -1.50 -17.41 14.83
C ASN A 221 -2.96 -16.95 14.97
N ASP A 222 -3.26 -15.66 14.84
CA ASP A 222 -4.63 -15.23 14.64
C ASP A 222 -5.20 -15.98 13.43
N ARG A 223 -6.39 -16.52 13.58
CA ARG A 223 -7.10 -17.25 12.56
C ARG A 223 -8.02 -16.28 11.87
N VAL A 224 -7.91 -16.25 10.56
CA VAL A 224 -8.76 -15.48 9.65
C VAL A 224 -9.36 -16.45 8.64
N GLU A 225 -10.37 -15.99 7.92
CA GLU A 225 -10.78 -16.63 6.69
C GLU A 225 -10.20 -15.81 5.54
N LEU A 226 -9.51 -16.46 4.61
CA LEU A 226 -8.76 -15.84 3.52
C LEU A 226 -9.44 -16.15 2.19
N LEU A 227 -9.71 -15.14 1.37
CA LEU A 227 -10.20 -15.37 0.01
C LEU A 227 -9.21 -16.22 -0.77
N ASP A 228 -9.73 -17.28 -1.37
CA ASP A 228 -8.95 -18.10 -2.28
C ASP A 228 -8.63 -17.30 -3.56
N TYR A 229 -7.33 -17.13 -3.79
CA TYR A 229 -6.80 -16.39 -4.95
C TYR A 229 -7.14 -17.07 -6.29
N ASN A 230 -7.15 -18.41 -6.34
CA ASN A 230 -7.47 -19.18 -7.55
C ASN A 230 -8.99 -19.36 -7.72
N ASN A 231 -9.74 -19.25 -6.62
CA ASN A 231 -11.18 -19.40 -6.64
C ASN A 231 -11.88 -18.31 -5.81
N SER A 232 -12.25 -17.23 -6.48
CA SER A 232 -12.94 -16.10 -5.88
C SER A 232 -14.31 -16.43 -5.27
N THR A 233 -14.83 -17.67 -5.40
CA THR A 233 -16.09 -18.15 -4.82
C THR A 233 -15.91 -18.96 -3.54
N ARG A 234 -14.73 -18.93 -2.89
CA ARG A 234 -14.53 -19.57 -1.58
C ARG A 234 -13.48 -18.85 -0.74
N VAL A 235 -13.59 -19.00 0.57
CA VAL A 235 -12.52 -18.66 1.52
C VAL A 235 -11.97 -19.93 2.16
N ARG A 236 -10.76 -19.83 2.69
CA ARG A 236 -10.08 -20.90 3.41
C ARG A 236 -9.64 -20.39 4.77
N PRO A 237 -9.72 -21.20 5.84
CA PRO A 237 -9.19 -20.79 7.12
C PRO A 237 -7.68 -20.66 6.98
N ALA A 238 -7.19 -19.48 7.29
CA ALA A 238 -5.78 -19.17 7.25
C ALA A 238 -5.32 -18.74 8.63
N ARG A 239 -4.04 -18.98 8.90
CA ARG A 239 -3.36 -18.45 10.06
C ARG A 239 -2.56 -17.25 9.61
N VAL A 240 -2.61 -16.21 10.41
CA VAL A 240 -1.66 -15.12 10.36
C VAL A 240 -0.30 -15.70 10.72
N LYS A 241 0.53 -15.91 9.71
CA LYS A 241 1.89 -16.44 9.84
C LYS A 241 2.81 -15.38 10.41
N LYS A 242 2.69 -14.15 9.89
CA LYS A 242 3.53 -13.00 10.23
C LYS A 242 2.68 -11.73 10.20
N VAL A 243 2.99 -10.78 11.09
CA VAL A 243 2.39 -9.45 11.06
C VAL A 243 3.49 -8.44 11.05
N VAL A 244 3.37 -7.51 10.11
CA VAL A 244 4.43 -6.60 9.75
C VAL A 244 3.79 -5.23 9.50
N GLY A 245 3.72 -4.46 10.59
CA GLY A 245 2.80 -3.33 10.79
C GLY A 245 1.44 -3.53 10.10
N ARG A 246 1.13 -2.78 9.03
CA ARG A 246 -0.15 -2.95 8.31
C ARG A 246 -0.25 -4.20 7.45
N ARG A 247 0.83 -4.84 7.00
CA ARG A 247 0.71 -6.06 6.18
C ARG A 247 0.71 -7.30 7.04
N ILE A 248 -0.11 -8.26 6.67
CA ILE A 248 -0.18 -9.57 7.31
C ILE A 248 0.11 -10.66 6.29
N CYS A 249 1.00 -11.58 6.66
CA CYS A 249 1.23 -12.82 5.94
C CYS A 249 0.24 -13.83 6.46
N VAL A 250 -0.53 -14.42 5.56
CA VAL A 250 -1.55 -15.40 5.87
C VAL A 250 -1.27 -16.68 5.09
N HIS A 251 -1.51 -17.82 5.71
CA HIS A 251 -1.33 -19.12 5.07
C HIS A 251 -2.43 -20.09 5.48
N VAL A 252 -2.87 -20.89 4.54
CA VAL A 252 -3.80 -22.00 4.76
C VAL A 252 -3.00 -23.22 5.22
N ARG A 253 -3.35 -23.76 6.39
CA ARG A 253 -2.72 -24.96 6.94
C ARG A 253 -3.43 -26.23 6.47
N GLN A 254 -2.66 -27.30 6.33
CA GLN A 254 -3.20 -28.64 6.06
C GLN A 254 -4.19 -29.11 7.15
N ASP A 255 -3.96 -28.75 8.42
CA ASP A 255 -4.88 -29.07 9.52
C ASP A 255 -6.24 -28.36 9.40
N ASP A 256 -6.25 -27.18 8.76
CA ASP A 256 -7.41 -26.32 8.64
C ASP A 256 -8.10 -26.48 7.25
N PHE A 257 -7.49 -27.15 6.27
CA PHE A 257 -8.01 -27.39 4.91
C PHE A 257 -7.73 -28.82 4.41
N ASP A 258 -8.78 -29.56 4.05
CA ASP A 258 -8.74 -30.97 3.60
C ASP A 258 -9.13 -31.16 2.11
N GLY A 259 -9.13 -30.09 1.31
CA GLY A 259 -9.45 -30.12 -0.13
C GLY A 259 -8.24 -30.35 -1.04
N GLU A 260 -8.50 -30.44 -2.36
CA GLU A 260 -7.43 -30.44 -3.36
C GLU A 260 -6.76 -29.07 -3.46
N VAL A 261 -5.45 -29.09 -3.68
CA VAL A 261 -4.58 -27.91 -3.75
C VAL A 261 -3.82 -27.97 -5.06
N ASP A 262 -3.86 -26.89 -5.83
CA ASP A 262 -3.07 -26.76 -7.06
C ASP A 262 -1.58 -26.65 -6.70
N GLU A 263 -0.70 -27.20 -7.55
CA GLU A 263 0.75 -27.16 -7.31
C GLU A 263 1.29 -25.73 -7.16
N ASP A 264 0.63 -24.74 -7.80
CA ASP A 264 1.03 -23.32 -7.80
C ASP A 264 0.25 -22.45 -6.78
N ASP A 265 -0.46 -23.06 -5.81
CA ASP A 265 -1.26 -22.32 -4.83
C ASP A 265 -0.39 -21.57 -3.80
N ARG A 266 -0.25 -20.26 -4.03
CA ARG A 266 0.58 -19.35 -3.22
C ARG A 266 0.06 -19.08 -1.81
N GLN A 267 -1.12 -19.58 -1.45
CA GLN A 267 -1.73 -19.37 -0.14
C GLN A 267 -1.70 -20.63 0.74
N PHE A 268 -1.39 -21.82 0.19
CA PHE A 268 -1.48 -23.10 0.90
C PHE A 268 -0.12 -23.66 1.30
N GLY A 269 -0.06 -24.26 2.49
CA GLY A 269 1.12 -24.97 2.99
C GLY A 269 1.98 -24.10 3.89
N ASP A 270 2.78 -24.74 4.74
CA ASP A 270 3.59 -24.04 5.75
C ASP A 270 4.71 -23.19 5.14
N ASP A 271 5.08 -23.44 3.88
CA ASP A 271 6.07 -22.66 3.15
C ASP A 271 5.47 -21.47 2.38
N SER A 272 4.13 -21.39 2.25
CA SER A 272 3.49 -20.29 1.53
C SER A 272 3.61 -18.94 2.24
N GLU A 273 3.72 -17.87 1.46
CA GLU A 273 3.81 -16.49 1.93
C GLU A 273 2.87 -15.58 1.14
N PHE A 274 1.57 -15.59 1.45
CA PHE A 274 0.62 -14.65 0.87
C PHE A 274 0.46 -13.42 1.76
N TRP A 275 0.88 -12.26 1.27
CA TRP A 275 0.85 -11.02 2.06
C TRP A 275 -0.16 -10.03 1.54
N VAL A 276 -0.85 -9.38 2.46
CA VAL A 276 -1.89 -8.41 2.17
C VAL A 276 -1.90 -7.29 3.21
N ASP A 277 -2.37 -6.09 2.85
CA ASP A 277 -2.66 -5.05 3.85
C ASP A 277 -3.76 -5.55 4.82
N GLN A 278 -3.76 -5.06 6.06
CA GLN A 278 -4.72 -5.43 7.10
C GLN A 278 -6.14 -4.95 6.77
N SER A 279 -6.29 -3.96 5.89
CA SER A 279 -7.56 -3.51 5.30
C SER A 279 -7.82 -4.12 3.93
N SER A 280 -6.99 -5.08 3.53
CA SER A 280 -7.08 -5.73 2.24
C SER A 280 -8.37 -6.52 2.14
N PHE A 281 -8.89 -6.48 0.93
CA PHE A 281 -10.10 -7.17 0.57
C PHE A 281 -9.97 -8.71 0.65
N TYR A 282 -8.76 -9.27 0.80
CA TYR A 282 -8.57 -10.72 0.95
C TYR A 282 -8.96 -11.29 2.33
N LEU A 283 -9.13 -10.45 3.36
CA LEU A 283 -9.19 -10.89 4.77
C LEU A 283 -10.59 -10.88 5.38
N PHE A 284 -10.89 -11.93 6.17
CA PHE A 284 -12.19 -12.14 6.82
C PHE A 284 -12.05 -12.65 8.26
N HIS A 285 -13.05 -12.40 9.11
CA HIS A 285 -13.06 -12.86 10.50
C HIS A 285 -13.45 -14.35 10.58
N VAL A 286 -13.17 -15.04 11.69
CA VAL A 286 -13.53 -16.47 11.82
C VAL A 286 -15.04 -16.65 11.93
N GLY A 287 -15.57 -17.70 11.30
CA GLY A 287 -17.01 -17.99 11.28
C GLY A 287 -17.77 -17.15 10.28
N TRP A 288 -17.09 -16.28 9.54
CA TRP A 288 -17.69 -15.35 8.61
C TRP A 288 -18.31 -16.07 7.38
N ALA A 289 -17.64 -17.10 6.87
CA ALA A 289 -18.10 -17.93 5.77
C ALA A 289 -19.36 -18.70 6.17
N CYS A 290 -19.35 -19.37 7.33
CA CYS A 290 -20.54 -20.03 7.85
C CYS A 290 -21.68 -19.03 8.12
N TYR A 291 -21.38 -17.88 8.76
CA TYR A 291 -22.39 -16.90 9.17
C TYR A 291 -23.22 -16.38 8.00
N ASN A 292 -22.58 -16.06 6.87
CA ASN A 292 -23.34 -15.50 5.77
C ASN A 292 -23.64 -16.52 4.64
N ASN A 293 -23.33 -17.81 4.81
CA ASN A 293 -23.36 -18.88 3.78
C ASN A 293 -22.36 -18.71 2.60
N TYR A 294 -21.04 -18.84 2.87
CA TYR A 294 -19.91 -18.70 1.92
C TYR A 294 -19.24 -20.07 1.83
N GLY A 295 -18.72 -20.41 0.66
CA GLY A 295 -17.81 -21.46 0.29
C GLY A 295 -16.66 -21.41 1.25
N LEU A 296 -16.65 -22.41 2.12
CA LEU A 296 -15.62 -22.60 3.11
C LEU A 296 -14.89 -23.89 2.77
N GLY A 297 -13.77 -23.75 2.07
CA GLY A 297 -12.82 -24.84 1.92
C GLY A 297 -12.11 -25.02 3.25
N SER A 298 -12.43 -26.06 4.03
CA SER A 298 -11.87 -26.27 5.37
C SER A 298 -12.03 -27.70 5.84
N SER A 299 -11.21 -28.12 6.81
CA SER A 299 -11.40 -29.37 7.53
C SER A 299 -12.75 -29.48 8.23
N LYS A 300 -13.22 -30.71 8.46
CA LYS A 300 -14.48 -30.99 9.20
C LYS A 300 -14.46 -30.42 10.62
N GLU A 301 -13.30 -30.41 11.26
CA GLU A 301 -13.07 -29.84 12.59
C GLU A 301 -13.24 -28.33 12.58
N TYR A 302 -12.58 -27.62 11.65
CA TYR A 302 -12.72 -26.16 11.54
C TYR A 302 -14.14 -25.76 11.18
N ARG A 303 -14.78 -26.43 10.21
CA ARG A 303 -16.16 -26.14 9.80
C ARG A 303 -17.13 -26.23 10.99
N ARG A 304 -16.97 -27.23 11.87
CA ARG A 304 -17.76 -27.35 13.11
C ARG A 304 -17.53 -26.19 14.08
N HIS A 305 -16.31 -25.67 14.17
CA HIS A 305 -15.97 -24.51 15.00
C HIS A 305 -16.54 -23.20 14.42
N ALA A 306 -16.31 -22.96 13.13
CA ALA A 306 -16.83 -21.81 12.40
C ALA A 306 -18.37 -21.76 12.43
N GLN A 307 -19.06 -22.91 12.34
CA GLN A 307 -20.51 -22.99 12.46
C GLN A 307 -21.01 -22.58 13.85
N LYS A 308 -20.36 -23.01 14.94
CA LYS A 308 -20.74 -22.59 16.30
C LYS A 308 -20.63 -21.06 16.49
N ILE A 309 -19.60 -20.45 15.90
CA ILE A 309 -19.43 -18.99 15.92
C ILE A 309 -20.53 -18.32 15.10
N ALA A 310 -20.82 -18.83 13.90
CA ALA A 310 -21.91 -18.36 13.06
C ALA A 310 -23.28 -18.42 13.77
N ASP A 311 -23.60 -19.53 14.44
CA ASP A 311 -24.87 -19.73 15.15
C ASP A 311 -25.02 -18.74 16.33
N ALA A 312 -23.95 -18.50 17.08
CA ALA A 312 -23.93 -17.51 18.17
C ALA A 312 -24.07 -16.07 17.65
N LEU A 313 -23.35 -15.72 16.57
CA LEU A 313 -23.48 -14.42 15.89
C LEU A 313 -24.92 -14.20 15.37
N ALA A 314 -25.56 -15.23 14.83
CA ALA A 314 -26.94 -15.17 14.34
C ALA A 314 -27.96 -15.01 15.48
N SER A 315 -27.68 -15.60 16.64
CA SER A 315 -28.56 -15.55 17.83
C SER A 315 -28.31 -14.31 18.71
N GLY A 316 -27.31 -13.48 18.38
CA GLY A 316 -26.93 -12.32 19.19
C GLY A 316 -26.25 -12.67 20.52
N GLU A 317 -25.76 -13.90 20.64
CA GLU A 317 -25.00 -14.39 21.80
C GLU A 317 -23.51 -14.06 21.65
N ASP A 318 -22.76 -14.16 22.74
CA ASP A 318 -21.30 -14.00 22.70
C ASP A 318 -20.67 -15.17 21.94
N PRO A 319 -20.05 -14.96 20.76
CA PRO A 319 -19.57 -16.08 19.97
C PRO A 319 -18.38 -16.76 20.66
N PRO A 320 -18.30 -18.11 20.63
CA PRO A 320 -17.24 -18.87 21.27
C PRO A 320 -15.93 -18.81 20.45
N TYR A 321 -15.45 -17.60 20.16
CA TYR A 321 -14.17 -17.36 19.54
C TYR A 321 -13.08 -18.02 20.38
N ALA A 322 -12.27 -18.85 19.74
CA ALA A 322 -11.03 -19.29 20.34
C ALA A 322 -10.14 -18.06 20.58
N SER A 323 -9.19 -18.18 21.50
CA SER A 323 -8.25 -17.09 21.79
C SER A 323 -7.45 -16.63 20.56
N CYS A 324 -7.32 -17.51 19.56
CA CYS A 324 -6.68 -17.22 18.28
C CYS A 324 -7.65 -16.74 17.21
N ASP A 325 -8.95 -16.64 17.42
CA ASP A 325 -9.85 -16.21 16.36
C ASP A 325 -9.90 -14.70 16.21
N VAL A 326 -9.87 -14.24 14.97
CA VAL A 326 -10.14 -12.84 14.68
C VAL A 326 -11.65 -12.61 14.66
N SER A 327 -12.09 -11.63 15.42
CA SER A 327 -13.49 -11.19 15.48
C SER A 327 -13.73 -9.98 14.56
N PRO A 328 -15.00 -9.69 14.21
CA PRO A 328 -15.38 -8.53 13.38
C PRO A 328 -14.91 -7.18 13.92
N GLN A 329 -14.62 -7.07 15.22
CA GLN A 329 -14.21 -5.80 15.85
C GLN A 329 -12.76 -5.45 15.56
N LYS A 330 -11.91 -6.46 15.31
CA LYS A 330 -10.52 -6.26 14.88
C LYS A 330 -10.47 -5.81 13.42
N ILE A 331 -11.27 -6.44 12.57
CA ILE A 331 -11.38 -6.15 11.14
C ILE A 331 -12.35 -4.95 10.98
N ARG A 332 -11.97 -3.70 11.32
CA ARG A 332 -12.78 -2.50 11.03
C ARG A 332 -12.03 -1.40 10.25
N SER A 333 -12.50 -1.13 9.02
CA SER A 333 -12.64 0.24 8.49
C SER A 333 -13.81 0.38 7.50
N TRP A 334 -14.69 1.36 7.75
CA TRP A 334 -15.73 1.94 6.88
C TRP A 334 -16.71 1.02 6.13
N SER A 335 -17.47 0.14 6.78
CA SER A 335 -18.58 -0.57 6.11
C SER A 335 -19.86 0.30 6.06
N VAL A 336 -20.23 0.84 4.88
CA VAL A 336 -21.51 1.58 4.70
C VAL A 336 -22.65 0.65 4.25
N ASN A 337 -22.33 -0.56 3.78
CA ASN A 337 -23.28 -1.58 3.36
C ASN A 337 -23.52 -2.62 4.47
N LYS A 338 -24.77 -3.11 4.60
CA LYS A 338 -25.21 -4.12 5.57
C LYS A 338 -25.67 -5.39 4.86
N VAL A 339 -25.68 -6.51 5.56
CA VAL A 339 -26.28 -7.76 5.04
C VAL A 339 -27.73 -7.50 4.66
N ASN A 340 -28.15 -8.10 3.54
CA ASN A 340 -29.42 -7.94 2.85
C ASN A 340 -29.65 -6.56 2.21
N ASP A 341 -28.70 -5.64 2.29
CA ASP A 341 -28.74 -4.45 1.47
C ASP A 341 -28.80 -4.86 -0.01
N ARG A 342 -29.54 -4.11 -0.79
CA ARG A 342 -29.76 -4.31 -2.21
C ARG A 342 -28.89 -3.33 -2.95
N VAL A 343 -28.11 -3.85 -3.88
CA VAL A 343 -27.28 -3.10 -4.81
C VAL A 343 -27.65 -3.52 -6.23
N GLU A 344 -27.18 -2.77 -7.21
CA GLU A 344 -27.12 -3.24 -8.58
C GLU A 344 -25.66 -3.61 -8.88
N LEU A 345 -25.43 -4.83 -9.35
CA LEU A 345 -24.13 -5.45 -9.55
C LEU A 345 -23.85 -5.58 -11.05
N LEU A 346 -22.68 -5.13 -11.51
CA LEU A 346 -22.22 -5.39 -12.88
C LEU A 346 -22.18 -6.88 -13.14
N ASP A 347 -22.84 -7.31 -14.21
CA ASP A 347 -22.85 -8.71 -14.59
C ASP A 347 -21.46 -9.11 -15.12
N TYR A 348 -20.82 -10.04 -14.41
CA TYR A 348 -19.48 -10.53 -14.73
C TYR A 348 -19.42 -11.20 -16.11
N ASN A 349 -20.47 -11.91 -16.52
CA ASN A 349 -20.54 -12.57 -17.82
C ASN A 349 -21.07 -11.64 -18.93
N ASN A 350 -21.62 -10.48 -18.55
CA ASN A 350 -22.22 -9.54 -19.50
C ASN A 350 -22.05 -8.10 -19.02
N SER A 351 -20.92 -7.51 -19.40
CA SER A 351 -20.56 -6.14 -19.03
C SER A 351 -21.61 -5.08 -19.44
N THR A 352 -22.49 -5.37 -20.40
CA THR A 352 -23.54 -4.45 -20.89
C THR A 352 -24.79 -4.40 -20.01
N ARG A 353 -24.84 -5.16 -18.90
CA ARG A 353 -25.96 -5.12 -17.96
C ARG A 353 -25.51 -5.19 -16.50
N VAL A 354 -26.37 -4.70 -15.62
CA VAL A 354 -26.30 -4.95 -14.18
C VAL A 354 -27.49 -5.81 -13.74
N ARG A 355 -27.36 -6.44 -12.58
CA ARG A 355 -28.40 -7.27 -11.97
C ARG A 355 -28.66 -6.82 -10.53
N PRO A 356 -29.91 -6.82 -10.05
CA PRO A 356 -30.19 -6.64 -8.64
C PRO A 356 -29.48 -7.74 -7.85
N ALA A 357 -28.61 -7.31 -6.96
CA ALA A 357 -27.93 -8.20 -6.06
C ALA A 357 -28.23 -7.84 -4.62
N ARG A 358 -28.20 -8.85 -3.76
CA ARG A 358 -28.24 -8.69 -2.32
C ARG A 358 -26.84 -8.82 -1.80
N VAL A 359 -26.48 -7.94 -0.88
CA VAL A 359 -25.34 -8.12 -0.02
C VAL A 359 -25.64 -9.35 0.84
N LYS A 360 -25.14 -10.48 0.41
CA LYS A 360 -25.21 -11.75 1.14
C LYS A 360 -24.40 -11.63 2.41
N LYS A 361 -23.25 -10.96 2.32
CA LYS A 361 -22.23 -10.93 3.37
C LYS A 361 -21.44 -9.63 3.37
N VAL A 362 -21.05 -9.15 4.55
CA VAL A 362 -20.17 -7.98 4.69
C VAL A 362 -18.98 -8.35 5.57
N VAL A 363 -17.78 -7.96 5.14
CA VAL A 363 -16.54 -7.94 5.94
C VAL A 363 -15.78 -6.70 5.64
N GLU A 364 -15.73 -5.78 6.60
CA GLU A 364 -15.08 -4.47 6.38
C GLU A 364 -15.53 -3.84 5.06
N ARG A 365 -14.58 -3.72 4.15
CA ARG A 365 -14.70 -3.10 2.85
C ARG A 365 -15.15 -4.10 1.80
N ARG A 366 -15.13 -5.40 2.08
CA ARG A 366 -15.56 -6.45 1.17
C ARG A 366 -17.02 -6.77 1.39
N ILE A 367 -17.74 -6.85 0.29
CA ILE A 367 -19.11 -7.34 0.28
C ILE A 367 -19.22 -8.51 -0.70
N CYS A 368 -19.88 -9.59 -0.27
CA CYS A 368 -20.31 -10.64 -1.18
C CYS A 368 -21.73 -10.34 -1.55
N VAL A 369 -21.94 -10.34 -2.84
CA VAL A 369 -23.18 -9.99 -3.48
C VAL A 369 -23.64 -11.17 -4.30
N HIS A 370 -24.95 -11.38 -4.35
CA HIS A 370 -25.56 -12.43 -5.15
C HIS A 370 -26.85 -11.95 -5.77
N VAL A 371 -27.11 -12.39 -6.99
CA VAL A 371 -28.36 -12.18 -7.70
C VAL A 371 -29.33 -13.28 -7.29
N ARG A 372 -30.48 -12.90 -6.73
CA ARG A 372 -31.53 -13.85 -6.32
C ARG A 372 -32.40 -14.25 -7.51
N GLN A 373 -32.92 -15.47 -7.47
CA GLN A 373 -33.86 -15.97 -8.47
C GLN A 373 -35.15 -15.11 -8.55
N ASP A 374 -35.65 -14.61 -7.42
CA ASP A 374 -36.82 -13.72 -7.40
C ASP A 374 -36.53 -12.33 -8.02
N ASP A 375 -35.26 -11.93 -8.01
CA ASP A 375 -34.82 -10.62 -8.49
C ASP A 375 -34.36 -10.67 -9.98
N PHE A 376 -34.22 -11.86 -10.60
CA PHE A 376 -33.80 -12.05 -12.01
C PHE A 376 -34.56 -13.18 -12.73
N ASP A 377 -35.25 -12.86 -13.84
CA ASP A 377 -36.08 -13.79 -14.61
C ASP A 377 -35.50 -14.15 -16.00
N GLY A 378 -34.20 -13.89 -16.22
CA GLY A 378 -33.49 -14.19 -17.47
C GLY A 378 -32.81 -15.56 -17.50
N GLU A 379 -32.19 -15.89 -18.64
CA GLU A 379 -31.31 -17.07 -18.74
C GLU A 379 -30.03 -16.86 -17.93
N VAL A 380 -29.59 -17.94 -17.29
CA VAL A 380 -28.44 -18.00 -16.39
C VAL A 380 -27.48 -19.04 -16.95
N ASP A 381 -26.22 -18.66 -17.11
CA ASP A 381 -25.17 -19.60 -17.50
C ASP A 381 -24.87 -20.56 -16.35
N GLU A 382 -24.56 -21.83 -16.65
CA GLU A 382 -24.23 -22.83 -15.63
C GLU A 382 -23.03 -22.41 -14.75
N ASP A 383 -22.13 -21.58 -15.29
CA ASP A 383 -20.93 -21.07 -14.62
C ASP A 383 -21.08 -19.63 -14.05
N ASP A 384 -22.31 -19.09 -13.96
CA ASP A 384 -22.57 -17.74 -13.44
C ASP A 384 -22.26 -17.62 -11.94
N ARG A 385 -21.08 -17.08 -11.64
CA ARG A 385 -20.55 -16.93 -10.27
C ARG A 385 -21.32 -15.92 -9.40
N GLN A 386 -22.24 -15.16 -9.99
CA GLN A 386 -23.02 -14.13 -9.30
C GLN A 386 -24.48 -14.54 -9.08
N PHE A 387 -24.99 -15.61 -9.69
CA PHE A 387 -26.41 -15.98 -9.64
C PHE A 387 -26.72 -17.17 -8.73
N GLY A 388 -27.80 -17.04 -7.95
CA GLY A 388 -28.35 -18.11 -7.12
C GLY A 388 -27.93 -17.96 -5.65
N ASP A 389 -28.69 -18.57 -4.76
CA ASP A 389 -28.46 -18.45 -3.30
C ASP A 389 -27.15 -19.10 -2.84
N ASP A 390 -26.60 -20.00 -3.64
CA ASP A 390 -25.29 -20.63 -3.41
C ASP A 390 -24.12 -19.86 -4.04
N SER A 391 -24.39 -18.78 -4.78
CA SER A 391 -23.36 -17.96 -5.44
C SER A 391 -22.71 -16.94 -4.52
N GLU A 392 -21.52 -16.51 -4.93
CA GLU A 392 -20.49 -16.07 -4.03
C GLU A 392 -19.49 -15.10 -4.68
N PHE A 393 -20.01 -13.95 -5.08
CA PHE A 393 -19.21 -12.95 -5.77
C PHE A 393 -18.72 -11.86 -4.81
N TRP A 394 -17.41 -11.85 -4.55
CA TRP A 394 -16.77 -10.84 -3.71
C TRP A 394 -16.30 -9.60 -4.46
N VAL A 395 -16.58 -8.44 -3.88
CA VAL A 395 -16.05 -7.15 -4.37
C VAL A 395 -15.67 -6.24 -3.20
N ASP A 396 -14.69 -5.35 -3.41
CA ASP A 396 -14.51 -4.19 -2.53
C ASP A 396 -15.71 -3.24 -2.71
N GLN A 397 -16.15 -2.58 -1.64
CA GLN A 397 -17.29 -1.66 -1.61
C GLN A 397 -17.08 -0.43 -2.49
N SER A 398 -15.84 -0.13 -2.88
CA SER A 398 -15.48 0.91 -3.83
C SER A 398 -15.16 0.37 -5.23
N SER A 399 -15.46 -0.90 -5.49
CA SER A 399 -15.26 -1.51 -6.79
C SER A 399 -16.16 -0.91 -7.88
N PHE A 400 -15.68 -0.89 -9.12
CA PHE A 400 -16.47 -0.46 -10.29
C PHE A 400 -17.63 -1.42 -10.61
N TYR A 401 -17.70 -2.57 -9.93
CA TYR A 401 -18.80 -3.53 -10.06
C TYR A 401 -20.09 -3.10 -9.33
N LEU A 402 -20.06 -2.10 -8.45
CA LEU A 402 -21.17 -1.79 -7.54
C LEU A 402 -21.90 -0.48 -7.86
N PHE A 403 -23.23 -0.56 -7.93
CA PHE A 403 -24.14 0.54 -8.22
C PHE A 403 -25.30 0.61 -7.23
N HIS A 404 -25.84 1.81 -7.03
CA HIS A 404 -26.97 2.02 -6.13
C HIS A 404 -28.27 1.48 -6.77
N VAL A 405 -29.28 1.20 -5.96
CA VAL A 405 -30.58 0.71 -6.48
C VAL A 405 -31.21 1.76 -7.38
N GLY A 406 -31.77 1.32 -8.51
CA GLY A 406 -32.37 2.17 -9.52
C GLY A 406 -31.37 2.81 -10.47
N TRP A 407 -30.06 2.56 -10.33
CA TRP A 407 -29.03 3.16 -11.18
C TRP A 407 -29.21 2.78 -12.66
N ALA A 408 -29.52 1.52 -12.96
CA ALA A 408 -29.71 1.03 -14.32
C ALA A 408 -30.90 1.67 -15.00
N CYS A 409 -32.09 1.64 -14.36
CA CYS A 409 -33.28 2.31 -14.88
C CYS A 409 -33.06 3.82 -15.03
N TYR A 410 -32.37 4.44 -14.06
CA TYR A 410 -32.06 5.86 -14.10
C TYR A 410 -31.17 6.24 -15.27
N ASN A 411 -30.25 5.34 -15.65
CA ASN A 411 -29.29 5.53 -16.72
C ASN A 411 -29.68 4.88 -18.05
N ASN A 412 -30.85 4.24 -18.12
CA ASN A 412 -31.23 3.40 -19.25
C ASN A 412 -30.16 2.32 -19.58
N TYR A 413 -29.42 1.86 -18.56
CA TYR A 413 -28.45 0.78 -18.69
C TYR A 413 -29.17 -0.58 -18.73
N GLY A 414 -28.51 -1.60 -19.27
CA GLY A 414 -29.04 -2.95 -19.26
C GLY A 414 -29.35 -3.39 -17.83
N LEU A 415 -30.61 -3.72 -17.56
CA LEU A 415 -31.05 -4.28 -16.29
C LEU A 415 -31.56 -5.69 -16.53
N GLY A 416 -30.77 -6.68 -16.13
CA GLY A 416 -31.26 -8.04 -15.98
C GLY A 416 -32.01 -8.14 -14.66
N SER A 417 -33.34 -8.21 -14.67
CA SER A 417 -34.13 -8.31 -13.43
C SER A 417 -35.55 -8.81 -13.68
N SER A 418 -36.20 -9.31 -12.62
CA SER A 418 -37.63 -9.58 -12.62
C SER A 418 -38.48 -8.34 -12.92
N LYS A 419 -39.72 -8.56 -13.37
CA LYS A 419 -40.68 -7.50 -13.67
C LYS A 419 -41.02 -6.66 -12.43
N GLU A 420 -41.10 -7.31 -11.27
CA GLU A 420 -41.37 -6.69 -9.98
C GLU A 420 -40.24 -5.75 -9.58
N TYR A 421 -38.98 -6.23 -9.63
CA TYR A 421 -37.83 -5.40 -9.32
C TYR A 421 -37.69 -4.24 -10.31
N ARG A 422 -37.85 -4.49 -11.60
CA ARG A 422 -37.80 -3.46 -12.64
C ARG A 422 -38.80 -2.33 -12.36
N ARG A 423 -40.01 -2.66 -11.92
CA ARG A 423 -41.02 -1.66 -11.54
C ARG A 423 -40.59 -0.84 -10.33
N HIS A 424 -39.92 -1.45 -9.35
CA HIS A 424 -39.38 -0.77 -8.18
C HIS A 424 -38.21 0.15 -8.54
N ALA A 425 -37.23 -0.37 -9.28
CA ALA A 425 -36.09 0.38 -9.79
C ALA A 425 -36.53 1.56 -10.69
N GLN A 426 -37.57 1.38 -11.52
CA GLN A 426 -38.13 2.46 -12.33
C GLN A 426 -38.75 3.58 -11.48
N LYS A 427 -39.49 3.26 -10.41
CA LYS A 427 -40.03 4.29 -9.49
C LYS A 427 -38.92 5.11 -8.83
N ILE A 428 -37.83 4.45 -8.43
CA ILE A 428 -36.66 5.13 -7.87
C ILE A 428 -36.00 6.03 -8.92
N ALA A 429 -35.83 5.51 -10.15
CA ALA A 429 -35.28 6.26 -11.27
C ALA A 429 -36.13 7.50 -11.62
N ASP A 430 -37.46 7.38 -11.64
CA ASP A 430 -38.41 8.46 -11.93
C ASP A 430 -38.36 9.56 -10.85
N ALA A 431 -38.29 9.16 -9.57
CA ALA A 431 -38.14 10.10 -8.46
C ALA A 431 -36.79 10.82 -8.48
N LEU A 432 -35.69 10.09 -8.72
CA LEU A 432 -34.36 10.68 -8.91
C LEU A 432 -34.34 11.68 -10.08
N ALA A 433 -35.00 11.36 -11.19
CA ALA A 433 -35.09 12.24 -12.36
C ALA A 433 -35.93 13.49 -12.10
N SER A 434 -36.93 13.39 -11.22
CA SER A 434 -37.82 14.50 -10.86
C SER A 434 -37.29 15.35 -9.69
N GLY A 435 -36.16 14.96 -9.08
CA GLY A 435 -35.62 15.61 -7.88
C GLY A 435 -36.47 15.37 -6.62
N GLU A 436 -37.34 14.36 -6.63
CA GLU A 436 -38.16 13.95 -5.50
C GLU A 436 -37.39 12.99 -4.58
N ASP A 437 -37.89 12.79 -3.35
CA ASP A 437 -37.33 11.79 -2.44
C ASP A 437 -37.61 10.38 -3.00
N PRO A 438 -36.57 9.62 -3.41
CA PRO A 438 -36.83 8.34 -4.04
C PRO A 438 -37.38 7.33 -3.04
N PRO A 439 -38.35 6.49 -3.43
CA PRO A 439 -38.98 5.50 -2.55
C PRO A 439 -38.07 4.29 -2.33
N TYR A 440 -36.85 4.53 -1.83
CA TYR A 440 -35.92 3.48 -1.43
C TYR A 440 -36.55 2.63 -0.34
N ALA A 441 -36.56 1.31 -0.55
CA ALA A 441 -36.86 0.39 0.54
C ALA A 441 -35.77 0.49 1.61
N SER A 442 -36.06 0.03 2.82
CA SER A 442 -35.10 0.04 3.93
C SER A 442 -33.80 -0.72 3.61
N CYS A 443 -33.88 -1.73 2.74
CA CYS A 443 -32.75 -2.50 2.25
C CYS A 443 -32.07 -1.88 1.02
N ASP A 444 -32.55 -0.79 0.44
CA ASP A 444 -31.92 -0.27 -0.77
C ASP A 444 -30.69 0.59 -0.44
N VAL A 445 -29.60 0.34 -1.18
CA VAL A 445 -28.41 1.19 -1.15
C VAL A 445 -28.67 2.41 -2.02
N SER A 446 -28.61 3.58 -1.41
CA SER A 446 -28.73 4.88 -2.08
C SER A 446 -27.36 5.38 -2.54
N PRO A 447 -27.29 6.39 -3.44
CA PRO A 447 -26.02 6.96 -3.91
C PRO A 447 -25.07 7.38 -2.78
N GLN A 448 -25.63 7.93 -1.69
CA GLN A 448 -24.89 8.39 -0.52
C GLN A 448 -24.22 7.24 0.27
N LYS A 449 -24.70 6.01 0.11
CA LYS A 449 -24.21 4.82 0.82
C LYS A 449 -23.14 4.04 0.06
N ILE A 450 -23.03 4.21 -1.27
CA ILE A 450 -22.04 3.46 -2.07
C ILE A 450 -20.68 4.14 -2.08
N ARG A 451 -20.62 5.42 -2.45
CA ARG A 451 -19.35 6.15 -2.57
C ARG A 451 -19.61 7.66 -2.61
N SER A 452 -18.81 8.43 -1.87
CA SER A 452 -18.77 9.88 -2.02
C SER A 452 -17.78 10.21 -3.13
N TRP A 453 -18.28 10.49 -4.33
CA TRP A 453 -17.47 10.98 -5.44
C TRP A 453 -17.44 12.51 -5.42
N SER A 454 -16.25 13.10 -5.40
CA SER A 454 -16.07 14.54 -5.60
C SER A 454 -16.02 14.85 -7.10
N VAL A 455 -17.18 15.13 -7.70
CA VAL A 455 -17.26 15.60 -9.09
C VAL A 455 -17.03 17.12 -9.11
N ASN A 456 -16.11 17.58 -9.96
CA ASN A 456 -15.93 19.00 -10.21
C ASN A 456 -17.11 19.54 -11.03
N LYS A 457 -18.08 20.18 -10.38
CA LYS A 457 -19.29 20.72 -11.02
C LYS A 457 -19.03 21.99 -11.85
N ASP A 458 -17.86 22.60 -11.70
CA ASP A 458 -17.48 23.84 -12.37
C ASP A 458 -16.61 23.58 -13.62
N ALA A 459 -16.52 22.32 -14.09
CA ALA A 459 -15.77 21.98 -15.29
C ALA A 459 -16.37 22.67 -16.54
N PRO A 460 -15.56 23.30 -17.40
CA PRO A 460 -16.04 24.07 -18.56
C PRO A 460 -16.58 23.20 -19.70
N PHE A 461 -16.41 21.88 -19.62
CA PHE A 461 -16.84 20.92 -20.61
C PHE A 461 -17.60 19.77 -19.95
N GLU A 462 -18.48 19.14 -20.71
CA GLU A 462 -19.23 17.96 -20.31
C GLU A 462 -18.82 16.77 -21.19
N TRP A 463 -18.88 15.57 -20.60
CA TRP A 463 -18.74 14.33 -21.35
C TRP A 463 -19.82 14.22 -22.42
N LYS A 464 -19.46 13.73 -23.61
CA LYS A 464 -20.40 13.46 -24.71
C LYS A 464 -20.21 12.06 -25.26
N LYS A 465 -21.30 11.46 -25.73
CA LYS A 465 -21.28 10.21 -26.49
C LYS A 465 -20.41 10.37 -27.74
N GLY A 466 -19.64 9.34 -28.05
CA GLY A 466 -18.72 9.28 -29.19
C GLY A 466 -17.35 9.87 -28.92
N MET A 467 -17.15 10.54 -27.78
CA MET A 467 -15.83 11.04 -27.40
C MET A 467 -14.84 9.89 -27.23
N ARG A 468 -13.62 10.06 -27.78
CA ARG A 468 -12.52 9.09 -27.64
C ARG A 468 -11.57 9.51 -26.54
N PHE A 469 -10.94 8.52 -25.92
CA PHE A 469 -9.97 8.70 -24.85
C PHE A 469 -9.08 7.44 -24.71
N GLU A 470 -8.21 7.41 -23.71
CA GLU A 470 -7.31 6.29 -23.42
C GLU A 470 -7.65 5.65 -22.06
N LEU A 471 -7.66 4.33 -22.01
CA LEU A 471 -8.06 3.55 -20.83
C LEU A 471 -6.94 2.59 -20.43
N MET A 472 -6.55 2.59 -19.15
CA MET A 472 -5.81 1.47 -18.57
C MET A 472 -6.81 0.40 -18.17
N ASP A 473 -6.72 -0.78 -18.76
CA ASP A 473 -7.65 -1.87 -18.44
C ASP A 473 -7.54 -2.22 -16.94
N PRO A 474 -8.60 -2.04 -16.13
CA PRO A 474 -8.60 -2.39 -14.72
C PRO A 474 -8.38 -3.89 -14.45
N LEU A 475 -8.46 -4.73 -15.48
CA LEU A 475 -8.29 -6.18 -15.43
C LEU A 475 -6.98 -6.65 -16.10
N ALA A 476 -6.10 -5.72 -16.50
CA ALA A 476 -4.82 -6.05 -17.13
C ALA A 476 -3.91 -6.89 -16.22
N GLN A 477 -3.11 -7.78 -16.82
CA GLN A 477 -2.14 -8.58 -16.06
C GLN A 477 -0.82 -7.85 -15.80
N MET A 478 -0.43 -6.92 -16.68
CA MET A 478 0.89 -6.26 -16.64
C MET A 478 0.84 -4.80 -16.20
N PHE A 479 -0.33 -4.14 -16.27
CA PHE A 479 -0.51 -2.72 -15.90
C PHE A 479 0.54 -1.76 -16.50
N ASN A 480 0.98 -2.00 -17.74
CA ASN A 480 2.04 -1.25 -18.41
C ASN A 480 1.62 -0.58 -19.74
N GLU A 481 0.35 -0.73 -20.15
CA GLU A 481 -0.18 -0.17 -21.39
C GLU A 481 -1.54 0.52 -21.21
N LEU A 482 -1.83 1.46 -22.11
CA LEU A 482 -3.15 2.07 -22.29
C LEU A 482 -3.80 1.51 -23.56
N ARG A 483 -5.13 1.63 -23.65
CA ARG A 483 -5.95 1.16 -24.77
C ARG A 483 -6.80 2.30 -25.31
N VAL A 484 -7.02 2.32 -26.62
CA VAL A 484 -7.97 3.25 -27.27
C VAL A 484 -9.38 2.92 -26.79
N ALA A 485 -10.13 3.93 -26.34
CA ALA A 485 -11.47 3.74 -25.80
C ALA A 485 -12.46 4.81 -26.27
N THR A 486 -13.74 4.43 -26.30
CA THR A 486 -14.86 5.31 -26.68
C THR A 486 -15.87 5.44 -25.55
N VAL A 487 -16.37 6.66 -25.34
CA VAL A 487 -17.58 6.91 -24.55
C VAL A 487 -18.78 6.50 -25.39
N LEU A 488 -19.30 5.30 -25.16
CA LEU A 488 -20.48 4.78 -25.84
C LEU A 488 -21.75 5.48 -25.39
N GLU A 489 -21.79 5.90 -24.12
CA GLU A 489 -22.91 6.62 -23.53
C GLU A 489 -22.49 7.42 -22.29
N VAL A 490 -23.08 8.61 -22.13
CA VAL A 490 -22.90 9.44 -20.93
C VAL A 490 -24.07 9.16 -20.00
N LEU A 491 -23.76 8.64 -18.82
CA LEU A 491 -24.73 8.25 -17.82
C LEU A 491 -24.85 9.35 -16.76
N LYS A 492 -25.99 9.40 -16.10
CA LYS A 492 -26.27 10.27 -14.96
C LYS A 492 -25.43 9.86 -13.74
N GLY A 493 -25.23 10.82 -12.83
CA GLY A 493 -24.45 10.59 -11.60
C GLY A 493 -22.94 10.49 -11.82
N GLY A 494 -22.44 10.99 -12.96
CA GLY A 494 -21.00 11.00 -13.28
C GLY A 494 -20.49 9.70 -13.89
N TYR A 495 -21.34 8.75 -14.25
CA TYR A 495 -20.92 7.49 -14.87
C TYR A 495 -20.84 7.59 -16.39
N LEU A 496 -20.03 6.72 -16.99
CA LEU A 496 -19.81 6.62 -18.42
C LEU A 496 -19.86 5.14 -18.80
N ARG A 497 -20.59 4.79 -19.86
CA ARG A 497 -20.45 3.48 -20.51
C ARG A 497 -19.29 3.61 -21.49
N VAL A 498 -18.18 2.94 -21.21
CA VAL A 498 -16.98 3.03 -22.03
C VAL A 498 -16.62 1.68 -22.62
N GLY A 499 -16.19 1.64 -23.87
CA GLY A 499 -15.69 0.42 -24.50
C GLY A 499 -14.25 0.63 -24.97
N MET A 500 -13.41 -0.40 -24.85
CA MET A 500 -12.14 -0.43 -25.57
C MET A 500 -12.46 -0.64 -27.05
N ASP A 501 -11.89 0.20 -27.91
CA ASP A 501 -12.21 0.16 -29.33
C ASP A 501 -11.73 -1.18 -29.91
N GLY A 502 -12.55 -1.77 -30.78
CA GLY A 502 -12.29 -3.08 -31.37
C GLY A 502 -13.56 -3.82 -31.76
N PRO A 503 -13.45 -5.08 -32.20
CA PRO A 503 -14.60 -5.89 -32.61
C PRO A 503 -15.65 -6.03 -31.51
N ASP A 504 -15.19 -6.08 -30.25
CA ASP A 504 -16.00 -6.39 -29.08
C ASP A 504 -16.39 -5.14 -28.27
N VAL A 505 -16.18 -3.93 -28.81
CA VAL A 505 -16.40 -2.64 -28.10
C VAL A 505 -17.80 -2.51 -27.48
N GLU A 506 -18.84 -3.02 -28.15
CA GLU A 506 -20.22 -2.95 -27.65
C GLU A 506 -20.55 -4.10 -26.67
N SER A 507 -19.87 -5.24 -26.75
CA SER A 507 -20.08 -6.43 -25.90
C SER A 507 -19.21 -6.45 -24.64
N GLU A 508 -18.08 -5.75 -24.65
CA GLU A 508 -17.09 -5.67 -23.57
C GLU A 508 -16.96 -4.23 -23.01
N CYS A 509 -18.08 -3.51 -22.95
CA CYS A 509 -18.11 -2.16 -22.40
C CYS A 509 -18.23 -2.15 -20.87
N ILE A 510 -17.47 -1.30 -20.19
CA ILE A 510 -17.42 -1.22 -18.73
C ILE A 510 -18.06 0.11 -18.28
N PRO A 511 -18.96 0.10 -17.29
CA PRO A 511 -19.41 1.32 -16.63
C PRO A 511 -18.34 1.84 -15.66
N LEU A 512 -17.76 3.01 -15.96
CA LEU A 512 -16.78 3.69 -15.10
C LEU A 512 -17.31 5.04 -14.64
N HIS A 513 -17.01 5.42 -13.40
CA HIS A 513 -17.24 6.79 -12.95
C HIS A 513 -16.20 7.72 -13.61
N CYS A 514 -16.60 8.94 -13.98
CA CYS A 514 -15.75 9.92 -14.66
C CYS A 514 -14.51 10.34 -13.88
N THR A 515 -14.48 10.06 -12.58
CA THR A 515 -13.31 10.26 -11.71
C THR A 515 -12.46 8.99 -11.54
N SER A 516 -12.61 7.98 -12.39
CA SER A 516 -11.79 6.77 -12.35
C SER A 516 -10.29 7.10 -12.53
N SER A 517 -9.42 6.42 -11.78
CA SER A 517 -7.95 6.51 -11.97
C SER A 517 -7.46 5.74 -13.19
N PHE A 518 -8.35 5.08 -13.94
CA PHE A 518 -7.98 4.30 -15.13
C PHE A 518 -8.21 5.05 -16.45
N MET A 519 -8.79 6.25 -16.42
CA MET A 519 -9.14 7.03 -17.62
C MET A 519 -8.14 8.16 -17.88
N PHE A 520 -7.78 8.37 -19.15
CA PHE A 520 -6.77 9.34 -19.61
C PHE A 520 -7.20 10.02 -20.93
N PRO A 521 -6.83 11.30 -21.17
CA PRO A 521 -7.18 12.01 -22.40
C PRO A 521 -6.48 11.43 -23.64
N VAL A 522 -7.02 11.72 -24.83
CA VAL A 522 -6.37 11.38 -26.11
C VAL A 522 -4.98 11.97 -26.19
N GLY A 523 -4.02 11.15 -26.61
CA GLY A 523 -2.62 11.53 -26.75
C GLY A 523 -1.85 11.49 -25.43
N TYR A 524 -2.45 11.04 -24.32
CA TYR A 524 -1.74 10.90 -23.05
C TYR A 524 -0.58 9.90 -23.17
N ALA A 525 -0.82 8.73 -23.76
CA ALA A 525 0.17 7.70 -24.02
C ALA A 525 1.30 8.24 -24.89
N GLN A 526 0.98 8.94 -25.97
CA GLN A 526 1.97 9.57 -26.83
C GLN A 526 2.77 10.65 -26.09
N LYS A 527 2.08 11.54 -25.35
CA LYS A 527 2.67 12.65 -24.58
C LYS A 527 3.65 12.14 -23.52
N TYR A 528 3.33 11.01 -22.90
CA TYR A 528 4.11 10.44 -21.80
C TYR A 528 4.92 9.20 -22.18
N ASN A 529 4.96 8.82 -23.47
CA ASN A 529 5.66 7.63 -23.95
C ASN A 529 5.22 6.34 -23.21
N ILE A 530 3.91 6.08 -23.20
CA ILE A 530 3.30 4.82 -22.74
C ILE A 530 2.87 4.04 -23.98
N ARG A 531 2.95 2.71 -23.93
CA ARG A 531 2.40 1.87 -25.01
C ARG A 531 0.89 2.09 -25.11
N LEU A 532 0.41 2.30 -26.33
CA LEU A 532 -1.01 2.39 -26.64
C LEU A 532 -1.42 1.22 -27.53
N GLY A 533 -2.27 0.33 -27.03
CA GLY A 533 -2.92 -0.71 -27.82
C GLY A 533 -4.06 -0.11 -28.65
N GLY A 534 -3.94 -0.19 -29.98
CA GLY A 534 -4.96 0.24 -30.92
C GLY A 534 -6.19 -0.69 -30.94
N PRO A 535 -7.24 -0.35 -31.73
CA PRO A 535 -8.51 -1.09 -31.74
C PRO A 535 -8.44 -2.58 -32.11
N ASN A 536 -7.34 -3.05 -32.71
CA ASN A 536 -7.12 -4.45 -33.05
C ASN A 536 -5.70 -4.91 -32.64
N ASP A 537 -5.18 -4.34 -31.54
CA ASP A 537 -3.80 -4.57 -31.08
C ASP A 537 -2.73 -4.26 -32.15
N THR A 538 -3.05 -3.37 -33.09
CA THR A 538 -2.11 -2.94 -34.12
C THR A 538 -1.04 -2.03 -33.52
N GLU A 539 0.24 -2.34 -33.77
CA GLU A 539 1.37 -1.55 -33.28
C GLU A 539 1.48 -0.17 -33.93
N GLU A 540 0.92 0.01 -35.13
CA GLU A 540 0.88 1.30 -35.85
C GLU A 540 -0.50 1.96 -35.67
N PHE A 541 -0.63 2.82 -34.66
CA PHE A 541 -1.86 3.60 -34.40
C PHE A 541 -1.58 5.11 -34.38
N ASN A 542 -2.43 5.88 -35.07
CA ASN A 542 -2.37 7.35 -35.12
C ASN A 542 -3.73 7.96 -34.74
N TRP A 543 -3.74 8.82 -33.71
CA TRP A 543 -4.97 9.45 -33.23
C TRP A 543 -5.62 10.40 -34.24
N GLU A 544 -4.85 11.18 -35.01
CA GLU A 544 -5.40 12.14 -35.98
C GLU A 544 -6.13 11.41 -37.11
N ASP A 545 -5.48 10.42 -37.72
CA ASP A 545 -6.07 9.59 -38.77
C ASP A 545 -7.29 8.84 -38.23
N TYR A 546 -7.19 8.28 -37.03
CA TYR A 546 -8.28 7.52 -36.41
C TYR A 546 -9.50 8.39 -36.12
N LEU A 547 -9.32 9.57 -35.53
CA LEU A 547 -10.40 10.52 -35.26
C LEU A 547 -11.03 11.04 -36.56
N GLN A 548 -10.22 11.32 -37.59
CA GLN A 548 -10.70 11.76 -38.89
C GLN A 548 -11.51 10.67 -39.59
N GLN A 549 -11.00 9.43 -39.62
CA GLN A 549 -11.68 8.29 -40.24
C GLN A 549 -12.98 7.94 -39.50
N ALA A 550 -12.96 8.01 -38.17
CA ALA A 550 -14.13 7.74 -37.34
C ALA A 550 -15.13 8.91 -37.30
N GLY A 551 -14.75 10.11 -37.75
CA GLY A 551 -15.54 11.33 -37.57
C GLY A 551 -15.82 11.63 -36.10
N ALA A 552 -14.89 11.30 -35.20
CA ALA A 552 -15.05 11.36 -33.76
C ALA A 552 -14.26 12.52 -33.14
N GLU A 553 -14.66 12.93 -31.93
CA GLU A 553 -13.98 13.98 -31.17
C GLU A 553 -13.21 13.36 -29.99
N ALA A 554 -12.07 13.94 -29.63
CA ALA A 554 -11.37 13.60 -28.39
C ALA A 554 -12.11 14.17 -27.16
N ALA A 555 -12.18 13.42 -26.07
CA ALA A 555 -12.65 13.94 -24.79
C ALA A 555 -11.69 15.06 -24.29
N PRO A 556 -12.18 16.25 -23.92
CA PRO A 556 -11.34 17.33 -23.41
C PRO A 556 -10.55 16.94 -22.15
N GLU A 557 -9.29 17.37 -22.05
CA GLU A 557 -8.38 17.06 -20.93
C GLU A 557 -8.95 17.46 -19.56
N SER A 558 -9.74 18.53 -19.49
CA SER A 558 -10.37 19.00 -18.25
C SER A 558 -11.40 18.05 -17.64
N LEU A 559 -11.82 17.01 -18.37
CA LEU A 559 -12.76 16.00 -17.89
C LEU A 559 -12.09 14.88 -17.08
N PHE A 560 -10.76 14.77 -17.14
CA PHE A 560 -9.98 13.71 -16.51
C PHE A 560 -9.39 14.17 -15.17
N ARG A 561 -8.92 13.22 -14.36
CA ARG A 561 -8.13 13.56 -13.17
C ARG A 561 -6.91 14.39 -13.60
N PRO A 562 -6.70 15.57 -13.01
CA PRO A 562 -5.56 16.39 -13.38
C PRO A 562 -4.28 15.67 -12.99
N VAL A 563 -3.22 15.93 -13.75
CA VAL A 563 -1.87 15.67 -13.27
C VAL A 563 -1.67 16.51 -12.01
N PRO A 564 -1.22 15.93 -10.88
CA PRO A 564 -0.90 16.71 -9.70
C PRO A 564 0.03 17.86 -10.04
N ASP A 565 -0.02 18.92 -9.23
CA ASP A 565 0.87 20.05 -9.46
C ASP A 565 2.35 19.63 -9.35
N LYS A 566 3.22 20.47 -9.91
CA LYS A 566 4.65 20.20 -9.93
C LYS A 566 5.21 20.00 -8.51
N ASN A 567 4.72 20.73 -7.51
CA ASN A 567 5.23 20.60 -6.13
C ASN A 567 4.94 19.21 -5.57
N TYR A 568 3.76 18.65 -5.85
CA TYR A 568 3.43 17.28 -5.46
C TYR A 568 4.27 16.26 -6.23
N MET A 569 4.41 16.43 -7.55
CA MET A 569 5.23 15.53 -8.39
C MET A 569 6.72 15.60 -8.06
N ASP A 570 7.21 16.75 -7.58
CA ASP A 570 8.59 16.96 -7.13
C ASP A 570 8.94 16.11 -5.89
N HIS A 571 7.95 15.52 -5.21
CA HIS A 571 8.21 14.48 -4.20
C HIS A 571 8.66 13.16 -4.82
N PHE A 572 8.18 12.83 -6.02
CA PHE A 572 8.47 11.57 -6.72
C PHE A 572 9.57 11.74 -7.77
N GLN A 573 10.69 12.41 -7.46
CA GLN A 573 11.71 12.72 -8.47
C GLN A 573 12.17 11.49 -9.27
N ILE A 574 12.46 11.65 -10.56
CA ILE A 574 13.00 10.55 -11.37
C ILE A 574 14.35 10.10 -10.79
N GLY A 575 14.56 8.79 -10.72
CA GLY A 575 15.67 8.16 -10.00
C GLY A 575 15.38 7.97 -8.52
N ALA A 576 14.33 8.57 -7.97
CA ALA A 576 14.07 8.49 -6.55
C ALA A 576 13.69 7.09 -6.10
N LYS A 577 14.19 6.70 -4.93
CA LYS A 577 14.02 5.36 -4.37
C LYS A 577 12.78 5.27 -3.49
N LEU A 578 12.07 4.15 -3.60
CA LEU A 578 10.93 3.76 -2.78
C LEU A 578 10.90 2.23 -2.63
N GLU A 579 9.90 1.72 -1.91
CA GLU A 579 9.60 0.29 -1.84
C GLU A 579 8.27 0.06 -2.57
N ALA A 580 8.18 -0.93 -3.47
CA ALA A 580 6.95 -1.19 -4.24
C ALA A 580 6.55 -2.67 -4.18
N SER A 581 5.24 -2.91 -4.09
CA SER A 581 4.63 -4.23 -4.27
C SER A 581 4.62 -4.58 -5.75
N ASP A 582 4.97 -5.82 -6.09
CA ASP A 582 4.66 -6.36 -7.41
C ASP A 582 3.15 -6.60 -7.53
N MET A 583 2.45 -5.95 -8.48
CA MET A 583 1.01 -6.13 -8.66
C MET A 583 0.61 -7.54 -9.13
N CYS A 584 1.54 -8.28 -9.74
CA CYS A 584 1.35 -9.68 -10.13
C CYS A 584 1.66 -10.64 -8.96
N GLU A 585 2.67 -10.30 -8.15
CA GLU A 585 3.13 -11.10 -7.02
C GLU A 585 3.12 -10.30 -5.72
N ASN A 586 1.95 -9.88 -5.26
CA ASN A 586 1.77 -8.92 -4.16
C ASN A 586 2.51 -9.22 -2.83
N HIS A 587 3.01 -10.44 -2.64
CA HIS A 587 3.89 -10.80 -1.53
C HIS A 587 5.32 -10.25 -1.62
N LEU A 588 5.80 -9.95 -2.81
CA LEU A 588 7.11 -9.37 -3.04
C LEU A 588 7.01 -7.85 -2.85
N ILE A 589 7.84 -7.33 -1.95
CA ILE A 589 8.13 -5.90 -1.90
C ILE A 589 9.59 -5.73 -2.28
N CYS A 590 9.81 -4.94 -3.30
CA CYS A 590 11.11 -4.76 -3.93
C CYS A 590 11.62 -3.33 -3.74
N PRO A 591 12.94 -3.14 -3.62
CA PRO A 591 13.59 -1.86 -3.89
C PRO A 591 13.19 -1.42 -5.28
N ALA A 592 12.66 -0.21 -5.37
CA ALA A 592 12.18 0.29 -6.63
C ALA A 592 12.56 1.74 -6.83
N THR A 593 12.59 2.12 -8.10
CA THR A 593 12.98 3.43 -8.57
C THR A 593 11.83 4.05 -9.33
N VAL A 594 11.58 5.34 -9.10
CA VAL A 594 10.75 6.13 -10.02
C VAL A 594 11.52 6.29 -11.32
N ALA A 595 11.25 5.42 -12.30
CA ALA A 595 11.94 5.42 -13.59
C ALA A 595 11.49 6.58 -14.47
N ALA A 596 10.21 6.91 -14.45
CA ALA A 596 9.68 8.01 -15.22
C ALA A 596 8.37 8.56 -14.66
N HIS A 597 8.13 9.84 -14.92
CA HIS A 597 6.80 10.45 -14.79
C HIS A 597 6.01 10.24 -16.06
N LYS A 598 4.90 9.54 -15.92
CA LYS A 598 3.94 9.28 -16.98
C LYS A 598 2.67 10.09 -16.71
N GLY A 599 2.84 11.40 -16.47
CA GLY A 599 1.80 12.31 -15.99
C GLY A 599 1.47 12.06 -14.51
N ARG A 600 0.23 11.66 -14.20
CA ARG A 600 -0.17 11.22 -12.85
C ARG A 600 0.17 9.76 -12.55
N LEU A 601 0.71 9.03 -13.53
CA LEU A 601 1.23 7.70 -13.36
C LEU A 601 2.74 7.77 -13.10
N LEU A 602 3.23 6.91 -12.22
CA LEU A 602 4.64 6.65 -12.01
C LEU A 602 4.98 5.35 -12.71
N GLN A 603 5.98 5.38 -13.60
CA GLN A 603 6.63 4.16 -14.04
C GLN A 603 7.60 3.75 -12.93
N ILE A 604 7.31 2.62 -12.30
CA ILE A 604 8.10 2.08 -11.21
C ILE A 604 8.94 0.93 -11.74
N HIS A 605 10.26 1.10 -11.67
CA HIS A 605 11.25 0.08 -12.02
C HIS A 605 11.65 -0.69 -10.77
N PHE A 606 11.72 -2.00 -10.89
CA PHE A 606 12.17 -2.88 -9.81
C PHE A 606 13.69 -3.10 -9.92
N ASP A 607 14.45 -2.57 -8.95
CA ASP A 607 15.91 -2.50 -9.05
C ASP A 607 16.53 -3.90 -9.28
N GLY A 608 17.36 -4.02 -10.32
CA GLY A 608 18.03 -5.26 -10.72
C GLY A 608 17.20 -6.15 -11.67
N TRP A 609 15.95 -5.80 -11.96
CA TRP A 609 15.14 -6.47 -12.97
C TRP A 609 15.19 -5.73 -14.31
N GLU A 610 14.79 -6.41 -15.39
CA GLU A 610 14.70 -5.81 -16.71
C GLU A 610 13.49 -4.85 -16.80
N ASP A 611 13.60 -3.77 -17.56
CA ASP A 611 12.56 -2.75 -17.74
C ASP A 611 11.21 -3.30 -18.25
N SER A 612 11.19 -4.52 -18.80
CA SER A 612 9.94 -5.19 -19.20
C SER A 612 9.01 -5.50 -18.03
N TYR A 613 9.53 -5.50 -16.80
CA TYR A 613 8.78 -5.70 -15.56
C TYR A 613 8.29 -4.40 -14.93
N ASP A 614 8.63 -3.24 -15.51
CA ASP A 614 8.16 -1.95 -15.03
C ASP A 614 6.62 -1.90 -15.05
N GLN A 615 6.05 -1.38 -13.97
CA GLN A 615 4.62 -1.27 -13.78
C GLN A 615 4.19 0.20 -13.62
N LEU A 616 2.98 0.55 -14.08
CA LEU A 616 2.43 1.90 -13.94
C LEU A 616 1.52 1.98 -12.71
N PHE A 617 1.91 2.83 -11.76
CA PHE A 617 1.12 3.11 -10.56
C PHE A 617 0.55 4.52 -10.61
N ASP A 618 -0.71 4.70 -10.21
CA ASP A 618 -1.17 6.05 -9.85
C ASP A 618 -0.35 6.57 -8.68
N VAL A 619 -0.01 7.86 -8.68
CA VAL A 619 0.75 8.51 -7.59
C VAL A 619 0.12 8.33 -6.21
N HIS A 620 -1.18 8.03 -6.14
CA HIS A 620 -1.90 7.77 -4.89
C HIS A 620 -2.16 6.28 -4.64
N SER A 621 -1.44 5.38 -5.31
CA SER A 621 -1.55 3.94 -5.09
C SER A 621 -1.18 3.53 -3.66
N SER A 622 -1.88 2.54 -3.11
CA SER A 622 -1.57 1.91 -1.82
C SER A 622 -0.46 0.86 -1.91
N ASP A 623 0.05 0.60 -3.11
CA ASP A 623 1.01 -0.48 -3.40
C ASP A 623 2.44 0.04 -3.59
N ILE A 624 2.65 1.34 -3.33
CA ILE A 624 3.96 1.99 -3.25
C ILE A 624 4.16 2.53 -1.83
N PHE A 625 5.39 2.43 -1.32
CA PHE A 625 5.71 2.67 0.10
C PHE A 625 6.98 3.53 0.28
N PRO A 626 7.06 4.33 1.35
CA PRO A 626 8.29 5.04 1.69
C PRO A 626 9.42 4.07 2.05
N LEU A 627 10.65 4.50 1.81
CA LEU A 627 11.85 3.74 2.16
C LEU A 627 11.95 3.46 3.68
N GLY A 628 12.30 2.24 4.06
CA GLY A 628 12.31 1.80 5.45
C GLY A 628 10.93 1.37 5.96
N TRP A 629 9.92 1.25 5.08
CA TRP A 629 8.62 0.70 5.43
C TRP A 629 8.77 -0.77 5.82
N CYS A 630 9.43 -1.58 4.99
CA CYS A 630 9.74 -2.98 5.28
C CYS A 630 10.51 -3.13 6.60
N GLU A 631 11.57 -2.36 6.81
CA GLU A 631 12.37 -2.40 8.05
C GLU A 631 11.53 -2.08 9.29
N MET A 632 10.76 -1.00 9.24
CA MET A 632 9.92 -0.56 10.35
C MET A 632 8.89 -1.61 10.75
N HIS A 633 8.33 -2.26 9.73
CA HIS A 633 7.24 -3.19 9.90
C HIS A 633 7.78 -4.59 10.20
N GLY A 634 9.03 -4.92 9.83
CA GLY A 634 9.59 -6.27 9.88
C GLY A 634 9.30 -7.12 8.63
N TYR A 635 9.06 -6.49 7.47
CA TYR A 635 8.79 -7.14 6.18
C TYR A 635 10.10 -7.50 5.50
N LYS A 636 10.09 -8.59 4.73
CA LYS A 636 11.22 -8.92 3.87
C LYS A 636 11.20 -8.01 2.65
N LEU A 637 12.14 -7.08 2.60
CA LEU A 637 12.46 -6.42 1.35
C LEU A 637 13.31 -7.37 0.50
N GLU A 638 12.89 -7.62 -0.73
CA GLU A 638 13.67 -8.44 -1.65
C GLU A 638 14.99 -7.76 -2.02
N PRO A 639 16.11 -8.49 -2.16
CA PRO A 639 17.31 -7.91 -2.72
C PRO A 639 17.11 -7.65 -4.23
N PRO A 640 17.72 -6.60 -4.79
CA PRO A 640 17.92 -6.46 -6.21
C PRO A 640 18.58 -7.72 -6.74
N LYS A 641 18.11 -8.17 -7.90
CA LYS A 641 18.71 -9.31 -8.58
C LYS A 641 20.16 -8.93 -8.92
N ALA A 642 21.11 -9.77 -8.52
CA ALA A 642 22.52 -9.54 -8.86
C ALA A 642 22.69 -9.73 -10.38
N GLU A 643 23.43 -8.83 -11.03
CA GLU A 643 23.94 -9.11 -12.36
C GLU A 643 24.74 -10.42 -12.31
N GLU A 644 24.38 -11.40 -13.13
CA GLU A 644 25.23 -12.57 -13.32
C GLU A 644 26.57 -12.06 -13.88
N GLU A 645 27.65 -12.16 -13.10
CA GLU A 645 29.00 -11.91 -13.59
C GLU A 645 29.21 -12.75 -14.87
N GLN A 646 29.21 -12.09 -16.04
CA GLN A 646 29.53 -12.77 -17.28
C GLN A 646 30.90 -13.44 -17.09
N PRO A 647 31.02 -14.76 -17.31
CA PRO A 647 32.26 -15.47 -17.04
C PRO A 647 33.38 -14.81 -17.85
N ALA A 648 34.37 -14.26 -17.13
CA ALA A 648 35.47 -13.50 -17.70
C ALA A 648 36.01 -14.23 -18.94
N LYS A 649 35.87 -13.59 -20.11
CA LYS A 649 36.40 -14.09 -21.38
C LYS A 649 37.87 -14.42 -21.18
N LYS A 650 38.20 -15.71 -21.10
CA LYS A 650 39.58 -16.20 -21.04
C LYS A 650 40.34 -15.60 -22.22
N LYS A 651 41.18 -14.60 -21.96
CA LYS A 651 42.13 -14.07 -22.93
C LYS A 651 42.97 -15.26 -23.41
N LYS A 652 42.76 -15.68 -24.66
CA LYS A 652 43.68 -16.60 -25.35
C LYS A 652 45.04 -15.91 -25.38
N LYS A 653 46.01 -16.43 -24.63
CA LYS A 653 47.42 -16.08 -24.81
C LYS A 653 47.81 -16.50 -26.23
N LYS A 654 48.29 -15.53 -27.02
CA LYS A 654 49.07 -15.78 -28.23
C LYS A 654 50.47 -16.24 -27.84
#